data_AF-A0A8T6NSP8-F1
#
_entry.id   AF-A0A8T6NSP8-F1
#
_cell.length_a   1.000
_cell.length_b   1.000
_cell.length_c   1.000
_cell.angle_alpha   90.00
_cell.angle_beta   90.00
_cell.angle_gamma   90.00
#
_symmetry.space_group_name_H-M   'P 1'
#
loop_
_entity.id
_entity.type
_entity.pdbx_description
1 polymer ?
#
loop_
_entity_poly.entity_id
_entity_poly.type
_entity_poly.pdbx_seq_one_letter_code
_entity_poly.pdbx_strand_id
1 'polypeptide(L)'
;TGERVALTENAFGDPVRSTEWGIKNYVEGGAYVGILPLVLVGIAGIAAVVRPEPGSPGPLFAVLGVLSLSFVFGTPTYALLYYGLPFINQSHSPFRWVWPLTLCLAVLAGIGAQALNRLPPKTIRWLAALCLAAGALVIGGVVVSRIAYPADLVQRTFEGLALAANAFPDGRAFYSYQVRNAAILAVMLLGSGGVLLLAAARITVREVPAWWIAAPALLIVDMALAYGGLYPANDPALLDVQPESIAWLADHYDPLDPWRYIAYEEPGADTINSNIGWLHGLEDAAGYDSLLLGSYADFMRVIQPQGDLLYNRIAPLYTAHPDSLVSPALDLLGVRYVITVTTIDLPPYNPVYSDEAVTIYENVDAYPRAFTVPQSATVFYEGDIQEAARSYDVRTTVLIKVFPPAVHTPPEDFRGEATLTVNTPADTWIDVNVSDPAWLIVTENAYPGWRAFVRPLGAGDAAEVEAKVVQVNGTFQGVRLAEGRWTVRLSYSPNSVWLGGFVSFMAGIGLVFALGVYAWRYFYRESEEGSAARRVAKNAITPIVLNLFNRGIQFAFAIVYLRLLGPVGAGQYTYAVLIFGWFDILSNFGLDTLLMREVARDKEAANRWLVNTTIIRLAIAVLGIPLLVAFIAARNALGDSPLPAVTVTAIWLLYIGLFISTVNKGLTGLFYAYEKAEYPAATQTISTMLVASLGMIALLLGTGIVGLAAVSIIVNAITLALLGWLTLQQFFVPRPTFDWQLQRSAMGESFPLMINHLLATLFFRIDVILLELLTTAQVVGWYGVVYKWIDAINVIPAFFTQALFPVMSRQAAEDRALLKRSYVFSVKLLTLLSLPTAVITTLLAPLLIGILAGAAFLPYSAIALQIFVWSIPLGWINSVTNYVIIALDRQRILTWAFVFGAGFNVAGNLILIPRYNFPAAAAMTILSEFVLLAFFYMVLLAPLGRINWVGALWRIAVPAGAMGAAAWLLAPLNVWVALGTSLVVYAALIWILRPFTPFEQQQLTDLLPERLRRTVSC
;
A
#
# COMPACT_ATOMS: atom_id res chain seq x y z
N THR A 1 -42.12 7.43 2.03
CA THR A 1 -42.85 6.78 0.93
C THR A 1 -42.37 5.36 0.63
N GLY A 2 -41.18 4.92 1.07
CA GLY A 2 -40.66 3.57 0.73
C GLY A 2 -40.24 3.43 -0.74
N GLU A 3 -40.24 4.54 -1.48
CA GLU A 3 -39.94 4.60 -2.90
C GLU A 3 -38.42 4.47 -3.13
N ARG A 4 -38.00 3.48 -3.92
CA ARG A 4 -36.59 3.30 -4.32
C ARG A 4 -36.30 4.20 -5.51
N VAL A 5 -35.53 5.26 -5.29
CA VAL A 5 -35.12 6.21 -6.34
C VAL A 5 -33.74 5.84 -6.89
N ALA A 6 -33.54 5.99 -8.20
CA ALA A 6 -32.24 5.78 -8.83
C ALA A 6 -31.22 6.84 -8.37
N LEU A 7 -30.03 6.37 -8.05
CA LEU A 7 -28.93 7.12 -7.45
C LEU A 7 -28.04 7.81 -8.49
N THR A 8 -27.75 7.05 -9.54
CA THR A 8 -26.88 7.34 -10.67
C THR A 8 -27.10 6.23 -11.70
N GLU A 9 -26.45 6.31 -12.85
CA GLU A 9 -26.45 5.26 -13.87
C GLU A 9 -25.03 4.67 -13.97
N ASN A 10 -24.91 3.36 -14.13
CA ASN A 10 -23.61 2.74 -14.34
C ASN A 10 -23.08 3.09 -15.76
N ALA A 11 -21.87 2.62 -16.11
CA ALA A 11 -21.29 2.86 -17.44
C ALA A 11 -22.12 2.30 -18.62
N PHE A 12 -23.13 1.48 -18.33
CA PHE A 12 -24.06 0.87 -19.29
C PHE A 12 -25.44 1.56 -19.30
N GLY A 13 -25.64 2.61 -18.49
CA GLY A 13 -26.92 3.34 -18.39
C GLY A 13 -27.91 2.74 -17.40
N ASP A 14 -27.54 1.71 -16.62
CA ASP A 14 -28.48 1.07 -15.68
C ASP A 14 -28.62 1.91 -14.41
N PRO A 15 -29.86 2.15 -13.93
CA PRO A 15 -30.09 2.87 -12.69
C PRO A 15 -29.56 2.08 -11.50
N VAL A 16 -28.49 2.60 -10.88
CA VAL A 16 -27.95 2.09 -9.62
C VAL A 16 -28.88 2.56 -8.51
N ARG A 17 -29.52 1.63 -7.80
CA ARG A 17 -30.44 1.96 -6.69
C ARG A 17 -29.85 1.63 -5.31
N SER A 18 -28.78 0.81 -5.27
CA SER A 18 -28.04 0.40 -4.09
C SER A 18 -26.65 -0.12 -4.48
N THR A 19 -25.77 -0.39 -3.50
CA THR A 19 -24.47 -1.03 -3.76
C THR A 19 -24.60 -2.54 -3.97
N GLU A 20 -23.50 -3.24 -4.33
CA GLU A 20 -23.43 -4.71 -4.47
C GLU A 20 -23.88 -5.47 -3.20
N TRP A 21 -23.87 -4.81 -2.04
CA TRP A 21 -24.24 -5.35 -0.73
C TRP A 21 -25.70 -5.04 -0.33
N GLY A 22 -26.49 -4.43 -1.22
CA GLY A 22 -27.87 -4.04 -0.93
C GLY A 22 -28.02 -2.74 -0.11
N ILE A 23 -29.17 -2.58 0.56
CA ILE A 23 -29.50 -1.44 1.44
C ILE A 23 -29.24 -1.87 2.87
N LYS A 24 -28.26 -1.27 3.53
CA LYS A 24 -27.89 -1.63 4.91
C LYS A 24 -28.90 -1.07 5.93
N ASN A 25 -29.38 -1.92 6.84
CA ASN A 25 -30.19 -1.51 7.97
C ASN A 25 -29.33 -0.84 9.07
N TYR A 26 -29.90 0.09 9.83
CA TYR A 26 -29.21 0.75 10.94
C TYR A 26 -28.86 -0.28 12.02
N VAL A 27 -27.57 -0.40 12.40
CA VAL A 27 -27.11 -1.26 13.50
C VAL A 27 -26.23 -0.45 14.47
N GLU A 28 -26.14 -0.94 15.69
CA GLU A 28 -25.70 -0.33 16.96
C GLU A 28 -24.47 0.59 16.93
N GLY A 29 -24.62 1.78 17.52
CA GLY A 29 -23.51 2.68 17.85
C GLY A 29 -23.93 3.77 18.84
N GLY A 30 -23.34 3.77 20.04
CA GLY A 30 -23.52 4.80 21.06
C GLY A 30 -22.22 5.56 21.32
N ALA A 31 -22.30 6.89 21.43
CA ALA A 31 -21.17 7.73 21.82
C ALA A 31 -21.35 8.14 23.28
N TYR A 32 -20.38 7.83 24.15
CA TYR A 32 -20.33 8.37 25.50
C TYR A 32 -19.06 9.18 25.71
N VAL A 33 -19.24 10.48 25.95
CA VAL A 33 -18.14 11.44 26.08
C VAL A 33 -18.05 12.00 27.51
N GLY A 34 -19.13 11.89 28.30
CA GLY A 34 -19.23 12.44 29.64
C GLY A 34 -19.55 13.94 29.69
N ILE A 35 -19.96 14.43 30.85
CA ILE A 35 -20.39 15.84 31.02
C ILE A 35 -19.20 16.80 31.10
N LEU A 36 -18.18 16.45 31.89
CA LEU A 36 -16.99 17.31 32.04
C LEU A 36 -16.28 17.55 30.69
N PRO A 37 -16.05 16.54 29.83
CA PRO A 37 -15.44 16.77 28.53
C PRO A 37 -16.28 17.65 27.61
N LEU A 38 -17.61 17.49 27.58
CA LEU A 38 -18.49 18.39 26.80
C LEU A 38 -18.41 19.85 27.28
N VAL A 39 -18.34 20.07 28.59
CA VAL A 39 -18.13 21.40 29.16
C VAL A 39 -16.77 21.96 28.73
N LEU A 40 -15.71 21.14 28.75
CA LEU A 40 -14.38 21.54 28.28
C LEU A 40 -14.35 21.86 26.77
N VAL A 41 -15.08 21.11 25.93
CA VAL A 41 -15.25 21.43 24.49
C VAL A 41 -15.88 22.82 24.33
N GLY A 42 -16.92 23.14 25.11
CA GLY A 42 -17.52 24.48 25.12
C GLY A 42 -16.51 25.56 25.52
N ILE A 43 -15.64 25.28 26.50
CA ILE A 43 -14.57 26.18 26.94
C ILE A 43 -13.54 26.41 25.82
N ALA A 44 -13.18 25.37 25.06
CA ALA A 44 -12.31 25.51 23.90
C ALA A 44 -12.89 26.47 22.86
N GLY A 45 -14.19 26.38 22.58
CA GLY A 45 -14.91 27.29 21.69
C GLY A 45 -14.90 28.74 22.19
N ILE A 46 -15.19 28.97 23.48
CA ILE A 46 -15.13 30.31 24.09
C ILE A 46 -13.71 30.87 24.02
N ALA A 47 -12.70 30.05 24.32
CA ALA A 47 -11.30 30.47 24.29
C ALA A 47 -10.84 30.84 22.87
N ALA A 48 -11.29 30.12 21.84
CA ALA A 48 -10.96 30.43 20.44
C ALA A 48 -11.45 31.82 20.01
N VAL A 49 -12.56 32.32 20.57
CA VAL A 49 -13.10 33.65 20.30
C VAL A 49 -12.45 34.72 21.18
N VAL A 50 -12.29 34.44 22.47
CA VAL A 50 -11.85 35.44 23.47
C VAL A 50 -10.33 35.63 23.47
N ARG A 51 -9.55 34.57 23.20
CA ARG A 51 -8.08 34.56 23.15
C ARG A 51 -7.57 33.59 22.08
N PRO A 52 -7.66 33.94 20.78
CA PRO A 52 -7.21 33.08 19.70
C PRO A 52 -5.70 32.80 19.80
N GLU A 53 -5.32 31.55 19.60
CA GLU A 53 -3.92 31.12 19.55
C GLU A 53 -3.52 30.81 18.10
N PRO A 54 -2.61 31.59 17.49
CA PRO A 54 -2.13 31.34 16.14
C PRO A 54 -1.53 29.93 16.04
N GLY A 55 -2.02 29.14 15.08
CA GLY A 55 -1.54 27.76 14.85
C GLY A 55 -2.18 26.69 15.74
N SER A 56 -3.20 27.01 16.54
CA SER A 56 -3.98 26.00 17.26
C SER A 56 -4.73 25.07 16.30
N PRO A 57 -4.72 23.73 16.50
CA PRO A 57 -5.48 22.80 15.68
C PRO A 57 -6.99 22.79 16.00
N GLY A 58 -7.45 23.57 16.98
CA GLY A 58 -8.85 23.59 17.43
C GLY A 58 -9.89 23.78 16.32
N PRO A 59 -9.74 24.76 15.40
CA PRO A 59 -10.69 24.96 14.31
C PRO A 59 -10.82 23.74 13.38
N LEU A 60 -9.72 23.04 13.12
CA LEU A 60 -9.73 21.81 12.31
C LEU A 60 -10.61 20.74 12.97
N PHE A 61 -10.38 20.44 14.25
CA PHE A 61 -11.16 19.43 14.97
C PHE A 61 -12.61 19.86 15.21
N ALA A 62 -12.90 21.16 15.32
CA ALA A 62 -14.26 21.66 15.39
C ALA A 62 -15.02 21.42 14.08
N VAL A 63 -14.41 21.75 12.93
CA VAL A 63 -14.99 21.48 11.60
C VAL A 63 -15.18 19.99 11.38
N LEU A 64 -14.17 19.17 11.68
CA LEU A 64 -14.26 17.71 11.57
C LEU A 64 -15.33 17.13 12.51
N GLY A 65 -15.46 17.66 13.73
CA GLY A 65 -16.48 17.25 14.69
C GLY A 65 -17.89 17.56 14.18
N VAL A 66 -18.13 18.77 13.64
CA VAL A 66 -19.43 19.15 13.05
C VAL A 66 -19.74 18.31 11.82
N LEU A 67 -18.76 18.07 10.94
CA LEU A 67 -18.92 17.19 9.79
C LEU A 67 -19.28 15.77 10.24
N SER A 68 -18.54 15.21 11.19
CA SER A 68 -18.79 13.88 11.76
C SER A 68 -20.19 13.80 12.37
N LEU A 69 -20.61 14.81 13.14
CA LEU A 69 -21.95 14.88 13.71
C LEU A 69 -23.04 14.92 12.63
N SER A 70 -22.82 15.67 11.53
CA SER A 70 -23.75 15.70 10.40
C SER A 70 -23.88 14.33 9.70
N PHE A 71 -22.82 13.53 9.75
CA PHE A 71 -22.79 12.18 9.19
C PHE A 71 -23.46 11.15 10.09
N VAL A 72 -23.34 11.26 11.42
CA VAL A 72 -23.92 10.32 12.40
C VAL A 72 -25.44 10.17 12.22
N PHE A 73 -26.14 11.26 11.92
CA PHE A 73 -27.60 11.26 11.75
C PHE A 73 -28.07 10.96 10.32
N GLY A 74 -27.17 10.58 9.41
CA GLY A 74 -27.54 10.30 8.02
C GLY A 74 -28.16 11.49 7.30
N THR A 75 -27.78 12.73 7.67
CA THR A 75 -28.30 13.94 7.04
C THR A 75 -27.86 14.04 5.57
N PRO A 76 -28.42 14.95 4.74
CA PRO A 76 -28.04 15.06 3.33
C PRO A 76 -26.54 15.27 3.08
N THR A 77 -25.76 15.76 4.06
CA THR A 77 -24.30 15.86 3.93
C THR A 77 -23.61 14.50 3.86
N TYR A 78 -24.21 13.44 4.41
CA TYR A 78 -23.72 12.07 4.32
C TYR A 78 -23.61 11.57 2.86
N ALA A 79 -24.42 12.12 1.96
CA ALA A 79 -24.34 11.89 0.53
C ALA A 79 -22.94 12.22 -0.05
N LEU A 80 -22.21 13.19 0.51
CA LEU A 80 -20.86 13.52 0.06
C LEU A 80 -19.87 12.39 0.32
N LEU A 81 -20.01 11.69 1.46
CA LEU A 81 -19.18 10.53 1.77
C LEU A 81 -19.59 9.30 0.97
N TYR A 82 -20.89 9.16 0.74
CA TYR A 82 -21.47 8.02 0.04
C TYR A 82 -21.18 8.08 -1.48
N TYR A 83 -21.37 9.24 -2.12
CA TYR A 83 -21.25 9.41 -3.58
C TYR A 83 -19.99 10.16 -4.02
N GLY A 84 -19.41 10.99 -3.15
CA GLY A 84 -18.34 11.92 -3.52
C GLY A 84 -16.92 11.42 -3.22
N LEU A 85 -16.75 10.44 -2.32
CA LEU A 85 -15.43 9.93 -1.93
C LEU A 85 -15.23 8.49 -2.39
N PRO A 86 -14.31 8.24 -3.35
CA PRO A 86 -14.00 6.88 -3.76
C PRO A 86 -13.41 6.09 -2.58
N PHE A 87 -13.71 4.80 -2.51
CA PHE A 87 -13.21 3.86 -1.49
C PHE A 87 -13.77 4.04 -0.06
N ILE A 88 -14.73 4.97 0.15
CA ILE A 88 -15.44 5.18 1.44
C ILE A 88 -16.94 4.81 1.34
N ASN A 89 -17.36 4.25 0.19
CA ASN A 89 -18.41 3.22 0.19
C ASN A 89 -18.01 2.13 1.22
N GLN A 90 -18.78 1.17 1.66
CA GLN A 90 -18.53 0.38 2.89
C GLN A 90 -18.50 1.16 4.23
N SER A 91 -18.24 2.47 4.28
CA SER A 91 -18.51 3.29 5.48
C SER A 91 -20.01 3.61 5.65
N HIS A 92 -20.87 2.80 5.00
CA HIS A 92 -22.34 2.86 4.82
C HIS A 92 -23.17 2.89 6.10
N SER A 93 -22.51 2.98 7.24
CA SER A 93 -23.11 3.06 8.55
C SER A 93 -22.86 4.46 9.10
N PRO A 94 -23.84 5.39 8.99
CA PRO A 94 -23.78 6.73 9.58
C PRO A 94 -23.17 6.75 10.99
N PHE A 95 -23.52 5.77 11.83
CA PHE A 95 -23.01 5.65 13.19
C PHE A 95 -21.48 5.46 13.31
N ARG A 96 -20.76 4.95 12.29
CA ARG A 96 -19.29 4.82 12.35
C ARG A 96 -18.61 6.19 12.46
N TRP A 97 -19.31 7.27 12.13
CA TRP A 97 -18.84 8.63 12.33
C TRP A 97 -18.88 9.09 13.80
N VAL A 98 -19.38 8.25 14.70
CA VAL A 98 -19.22 8.41 16.15
C VAL A 98 -17.74 8.33 16.56
N TRP A 99 -16.91 7.50 15.89
CA TRP A 99 -15.48 7.39 16.27
C TRP A 99 -14.71 8.68 15.99
N PRO A 100 -14.75 9.26 14.77
CA PRO A 100 -14.14 10.56 14.51
C PRO A 100 -14.75 11.68 15.35
N LEU A 101 -16.06 11.67 15.59
CA LEU A 101 -16.72 12.63 16.48
C LEU A 101 -16.15 12.56 17.90
N THR A 102 -16.02 11.36 18.45
CA THR A 102 -15.48 11.14 19.81
C THR A 102 -14.03 11.59 19.91
N LEU A 103 -13.20 11.32 18.89
CA LEU A 103 -11.83 11.82 18.81
C LEU A 103 -11.78 13.35 18.78
N CYS A 104 -12.61 13.98 17.94
CA CYS A 104 -12.68 15.44 17.86
C CYS A 104 -13.08 16.06 19.19
N LEU A 105 -14.10 15.50 19.86
CA LEU A 105 -14.55 15.96 21.17
C LEU A 105 -13.46 15.77 22.25
N ALA A 106 -12.71 14.67 22.23
CA ALA A 106 -11.61 14.43 23.16
C ALA A 106 -10.46 15.45 22.97
N VAL A 107 -10.07 15.71 21.71
CA VAL A 107 -9.02 16.71 21.39
C VAL A 107 -9.48 18.11 21.79
N LEU A 108 -10.71 18.49 21.46
CA LEU A 108 -11.29 19.77 21.83
C LEU A 108 -11.42 19.91 23.36
N ALA A 109 -11.77 18.85 24.08
CA ALA A 109 -11.78 18.85 25.54
C ALA A 109 -10.38 19.07 26.11
N GLY A 110 -9.33 18.48 25.53
CA GLY A 110 -7.94 18.73 25.89
C GLY A 110 -7.51 20.19 25.67
N ILE A 111 -7.89 20.78 24.54
CA ILE A 111 -7.68 22.21 24.25
C ILE A 111 -8.43 23.07 25.26
N GLY A 112 -9.66 22.69 25.61
CA GLY A 112 -10.48 23.34 26.63
C GLY A 112 -9.82 23.31 28.01
N ALA A 113 -9.26 22.16 28.41
CA ALA A 113 -8.51 22.02 29.65
C ALA A 113 -7.26 22.91 29.67
N GLN A 114 -6.53 23.00 28.55
CA GLN A 114 -5.40 23.92 28.43
C GLN A 114 -5.84 25.40 28.51
N ALA A 115 -7.01 25.72 27.94
CA ALA A 115 -7.57 27.06 27.97
C ALA A 115 -7.98 27.51 29.39
N LEU A 116 -8.29 26.61 30.32
CA LEU A 116 -8.55 26.94 31.72
C LEU A 116 -7.39 27.71 32.39
N ASN A 117 -6.14 27.44 31.98
CA ASN A 117 -4.98 28.16 32.51
C ASN A 117 -4.87 29.59 31.97
N ARG A 118 -5.50 29.87 30.82
CA ARG A 118 -5.36 31.14 30.09
C ARG A 118 -6.58 32.04 30.21
N LEU A 119 -7.76 31.48 30.45
CA LEU A 119 -8.99 32.25 30.61
C LEU A 119 -9.00 33.04 31.94
N PRO A 120 -9.68 34.19 31.99
CA PRO A 120 -9.80 34.94 33.23
C PRO A 120 -10.61 34.14 34.27
N PRO A 121 -10.20 34.11 35.56
CA PRO A 121 -10.92 33.38 36.61
C PRO A 121 -12.40 33.73 36.72
N LYS A 122 -12.77 34.97 36.42
CA LYS A 122 -14.18 35.43 36.40
C LYS A 122 -15.02 34.63 35.39
N THR A 123 -14.50 34.38 34.19
CA THR A 123 -15.20 33.61 33.15
C THR A 123 -15.35 32.15 33.58
N ILE A 124 -14.31 31.56 34.16
CA ILE A 124 -14.34 30.18 34.64
C ILE A 124 -15.35 30.03 35.80
N ARG A 125 -15.42 31.00 36.72
CA ARG A 125 -16.42 31.02 37.81
C ARG A 125 -17.86 31.13 37.29
N TRP A 126 -18.10 31.93 36.24
CA TRP A 126 -19.42 32.00 35.61
C TRP A 126 -19.85 30.66 35.01
N LEU A 127 -18.96 29.99 34.28
CA LEU A 127 -19.23 28.67 33.71
C LEU A 127 -19.41 27.61 34.80
N ALA A 128 -18.63 27.68 35.88
CA ALA A 128 -18.80 26.83 37.04
C ALA A 128 -20.17 27.04 37.71
N ALA A 129 -20.59 28.30 37.90
CA ALA A 129 -21.89 28.64 38.45
C ALA A 129 -23.04 28.12 37.57
N LEU A 130 -22.91 28.20 36.24
CA LEU A 130 -23.88 27.63 35.31
C LEU A 130 -24.02 26.11 35.49
N CYS A 131 -22.89 25.38 35.56
CA CYS A 131 -22.91 23.93 35.77
C CYS A 131 -23.52 23.56 37.13
N LEU A 132 -23.15 24.30 38.19
CA LEU A 132 -23.70 24.08 39.53
C LEU A 132 -25.20 24.38 39.61
N ALA A 133 -25.65 25.48 39.01
CA ALA A 133 -27.06 25.84 38.98
C ALA A 133 -27.89 24.84 38.17
N ALA A 134 -27.37 24.39 37.02
CA ALA A 134 -28.02 23.34 36.22
C ALA A 134 -28.10 22.02 37.01
N GLY A 135 -27.01 21.59 37.64
CA GLY A 135 -26.99 20.39 38.47
C GLY A 135 -27.96 20.48 39.67
N ALA A 136 -28.00 21.62 40.36
CA ALA A 136 -28.91 21.88 41.47
C ALA A 136 -30.39 21.89 41.02
N LEU A 137 -30.67 22.43 39.84
CA LEU A 137 -32.02 22.43 39.26
C LEU A 137 -32.46 21.01 38.86
N VAL A 138 -31.59 20.22 38.24
CA VAL A 138 -31.91 18.84 37.87
C VAL A 138 -32.11 17.97 39.11
N ILE A 139 -31.24 18.06 40.13
CA ILE A 139 -31.43 17.26 41.36
C ILE A 139 -32.67 17.70 42.13
N GLY A 140 -32.95 19.01 42.18
CA GLY A 140 -34.19 19.55 42.75
C GLY A 140 -35.42 19.01 42.02
N GLY A 141 -35.41 19.02 40.69
CA GLY A 141 -36.45 18.43 39.85
C GLY A 141 -36.62 16.93 40.08
N VAL A 142 -35.52 16.18 40.24
CA VAL A 142 -35.56 14.75 40.58
C VAL A 142 -36.23 14.53 41.94
N VAL A 143 -35.81 15.26 42.98
CA VAL A 143 -36.39 15.16 44.33
C VAL A 143 -37.87 15.52 44.33
N VAL A 144 -38.24 16.65 43.71
CA VAL A 144 -39.65 17.07 43.59
C VAL A 144 -40.46 16.04 42.81
N SER A 145 -39.95 15.53 41.69
CA SER A 145 -40.64 14.49 40.92
C SER A 145 -40.81 13.19 41.69
N ARG A 146 -39.85 12.83 42.56
CA ARG A 146 -39.91 11.63 43.40
C ARG A 146 -40.93 11.76 44.53
N ILE A 147 -41.03 12.96 45.12
CA ILE A 147 -41.99 13.25 46.19
C ILE A 147 -43.41 13.37 45.63
N ALA A 148 -43.58 14.09 44.53
CA ALA A 148 -44.89 14.39 43.96
C ALA A 148 -45.41 13.30 42.99
N TYR A 149 -44.53 12.46 42.45
CA TYR A 149 -44.77 11.46 41.41
C TYR A 149 -45.88 11.84 40.41
N PRO A 150 -45.60 12.67 39.40
CA PRO A 150 -46.59 13.15 38.44
C PRO A 150 -46.96 12.06 37.43
N ALA A 151 -47.77 11.09 37.86
CA ALA A 151 -48.10 9.87 37.10
C ALA A 151 -48.62 10.17 35.68
N ASP A 152 -49.52 11.13 35.51
CA ASP A 152 -50.09 11.49 34.20
C ASP A 152 -49.03 12.06 33.25
N LEU A 153 -48.10 12.89 33.75
CA LEU A 153 -47.02 13.44 32.94
C LEU A 153 -46.04 12.34 32.54
N VAL A 154 -45.71 11.44 33.47
CA VAL A 154 -44.85 10.29 33.22
C VAL A 154 -45.45 9.38 32.16
N GLN A 155 -46.74 9.06 32.26
CA GLN A 155 -47.44 8.21 31.30
C GLN A 155 -47.50 8.86 29.91
N ARG A 156 -47.86 10.15 29.82
CA ARG A 156 -47.83 10.89 28.55
C ARG A 156 -46.44 10.96 27.94
N THR A 157 -45.41 11.10 28.77
CA THR A 157 -44.02 11.11 28.29
C THR A 157 -43.61 9.74 27.78
N PHE A 158 -43.99 8.66 28.47
CA PHE A 158 -43.74 7.28 28.08
C PHE A 158 -44.44 6.93 26.75
N GLU A 159 -45.73 7.22 26.62
CA GLU A 159 -46.51 6.96 25.41
C GLU A 159 -46.09 7.86 24.23
N GLY A 160 -45.62 9.08 24.53
CA GLY A 160 -45.16 10.03 23.52
C GLY A 160 -43.74 9.75 23.00
N LEU A 161 -42.96 8.89 23.66
CA LEU A 161 -41.58 8.58 23.28
C LEU A 161 -41.55 7.32 22.42
N ALA A 162 -41.14 7.47 21.15
CA ALA A 162 -41.06 6.35 20.21
C ALA A 162 -40.22 5.20 20.77
N LEU A 163 -40.71 3.96 20.60
CA LEU A 163 -40.08 2.71 21.04
C LEU A 163 -40.00 2.49 22.56
N ALA A 164 -40.42 3.43 23.41
CA ALA A 164 -40.36 3.25 24.86
C ALA A 164 -41.18 2.04 25.32
N ALA A 165 -42.36 1.82 24.71
CA ALA A 165 -43.23 0.67 24.98
C ALA A 165 -42.63 -0.69 24.57
N ASN A 166 -41.60 -0.70 23.70
CA ASN A 166 -40.88 -1.92 23.34
C ASN A 166 -39.84 -2.30 24.41
N ALA A 167 -39.37 -1.33 25.20
CA ALA A 167 -38.29 -1.51 26.17
C ALA A 167 -38.76 -1.55 27.63
N PHE A 168 -39.90 -0.92 27.94
CA PHE A 168 -40.46 -0.87 29.29
C PHE A 168 -41.91 -1.32 29.28
N PRO A 169 -42.32 -2.12 30.28
CA PRO A 169 -43.70 -2.63 30.36
C PRO A 169 -44.72 -1.52 30.68
N ASP A 170 -44.32 -0.44 31.36
CA ASP A 170 -45.19 0.67 31.72
C ASP A 170 -44.40 1.98 31.99
N GLY A 171 -45.13 3.09 32.16
CA GLY A 171 -44.54 4.40 32.47
C GLY A 171 -43.82 4.46 33.81
N ARG A 172 -44.18 3.60 34.78
CA ARG A 172 -43.54 3.55 36.10
C ARG A 172 -42.14 2.94 36.01
N ALA A 173 -41.97 1.86 35.25
CA ALA A 173 -40.70 1.23 34.95
C ALA A 173 -39.78 2.21 34.19
N PHE A 174 -40.33 2.89 33.17
CA PHE A 174 -39.63 3.95 32.44
C PHE A 174 -39.15 5.08 33.38
N TYR A 175 -40.03 5.60 34.25
CA TYR A 175 -39.67 6.63 35.22
C TYR A 175 -38.59 6.17 36.20
N SER A 176 -38.71 4.96 36.75
CA SER A 176 -37.72 4.41 37.68
C SER A 176 -36.32 4.34 37.05
N TYR A 177 -36.26 3.96 35.76
CA TYR A 177 -35.02 3.95 34.99
C TYR A 177 -34.47 5.37 34.77
N GLN A 178 -35.30 6.32 34.31
CA GLN A 178 -34.85 7.67 33.96
C GLN A 178 -34.48 8.55 35.15
N VAL A 179 -35.12 8.36 36.31
CA VAL A 179 -34.78 9.11 37.54
C VAL A 179 -33.33 8.88 37.95
N ARG A 180 -32.84 7.64 37.85
CA ARG A 180 -31.44 7.31 38.13
C ARG A 180 -30.50 8.06 37.18
N ASN A 181 -30.80 8.05 35.88
CA ASN A 181 -29.97 8.73 34.87
C ASN A 181 -29.98 10.25 35.05
N ALA A 182 -31.13 10.85 35.38
CA ALA A 182 -31.23 12.27 35.70
C ALA A 182 -30.44 12.66 36.97
N ALA A 183 -30.44 11.79 37.99
CA ALA A 183 -29.61 12.00 39.18
C ALA A 183 -28.11 11.92 38.86
N ILE A 184 -27.68 10.96 38.04
CA ILE A 184 -26.29 10.85 37.57
C ILE A 184 -25.89 12.13 36.81
N LEU A 185 -26.72 12.59 35.87
CA LEU A 185 -26.50 13.85 35.15
C LEU A 185 -26.31 15.03 36.11
N ALA A 186 -27.15 15.14 37.14
CA ALA A 186 -27.05 16.21 38.12
C ALA A 186 -25.72 16.15 38.90
N VAL A 187 -25.32 14.98 39.37
CA VAL A 187 -24.05 14.79 40.09
C VAL A 187 -22.86 15.12 39.18
N MET A 188 -22.89 14.72 37.91
CA MET A 188 -21.81 15.02 36.96
C MET A 188 -21.72 16.51 36.61
N LEU A 189 -22.86 17.21 36.51
CA LEU A 189 -22.91 18.67 36.36
C LEU A 189 -22.34 19.38 37.59
N LEU A 190 -22.73 18.95 38.80
CA LEU A 190 -22.22 19.50 40.05
C LEU A 190 -20.70 19.27 40.19
N GLY A 191 -20.25 18.04 39.90
CA GLY A 191 -18.83 17.68 39.88
C GLY A 191 -18.03 18.51 38.87
N SER A 192 -18.55 18.68 37.66
CA SER A 192 -17.93 19.50 36.61
C SER A 192 -17.81 20.96 37.05
N GLY A 193 -18.87 21.51 37.67
CA GLY A 193 -18.83 22.83 38.28
C GLY A 193 -17.79 22.95 39.39
N GLY A 194 -17.66 21.93 40.25
CA GLY A 194 -16.62 21.85 41.28
C GLY A 194 -15.20 21.85 40.72
N VAL A 195 -14.94 21.07 39.67
CA VAL A 195 -13.66 21.07 38.94
C VAL A 195 -13.33 22.45 38.39
N LEU A 196 -14.30 23.13 37.76
CA LEU A 196 -14.12 24.48 37.23
C LEU A 196 -13.88 25.51 38.34
N LEU A 197 -14.53 25.40 39.51
CA LEU A 197 -14.26 26.26 40.66
C LEU A 197 -12.82 26.08 41.16
N LEU A 198 -12.34 24.84 41.27
CA LEU A 198 -10.95 24.54 41.65
C LEU A 198 -9.96 25.12 40.64
N ALA A 199 -10.26 25.03 39.34
CA ALA A 199 -9.45 25.64 38.27
C ALA A 199 -9.43 27.18 38.38
N ALA A 200 -10.58 27.81 38.62
CA ALA A 200 -10.69 29.26 38.80
C ALA A 200 -10.02 29.77 40.07
N ALA A 201 -10.03 28.97 41.14
CA ALA A 201 -9.41 29.29 42.42
C ALA A 201 -7.89 29.13 42.41
N ARG A 202 -7.32 28.42 41.41
CA ARG A 202 -5.88 28.13 41.27
C ARG A 202 -5.28 27.48 42.52
N ILE A 203 -6.07 26.66 43.21
CA ILE A 203 -5.63 25.92 44.39
C ILE A 203 -4.65 24.84 43.96
N THR A 204 -3.55 24.66 44.70
CA THR A 204 -2.55 23.61 44.48
C THR A 204 -2.49 22.66 45.68
N VAL A 205 -2.23 21.38 45.41
CA VAL A 205 -1.96 20.33 46.39
C VAL A 205 -0.59 19.78 46.06
N ARG A 206 0.40 19.99 46.95
CA ARG A 206 1.80 19.61 46.70
C ARG A 206 2.31 20.09 45.33
N GLU A 207 2.12 21.39 45.06
CA GLU A 207 2.52 22.06 43.81
C GLU A 207 1.74 21.67 42.54
N VAL A 208 0.86 20.65 42.61
CA VAL A 208 -0.01 20.25 41.50
C VAL A 208 -1.35 20.99 41.60
N PRO A 209 -1.88 21.61 40.53
CA PRO A 209 -3.21 22.23 40.58
C PRO A 209 -4.27 21.21 41.00
N ALA A 210 -5.10 21.52 42.00
CA ALA A 210 -6.07 20.59 42.58
C ALA A 210 -7.07 20.05 41.55
N TRP A 211 -7.40 20.85 40.54
CA TRP A 211 -8.26 20.42 39.45
C TRP A 211 -7.61 19.37 38.53
N TRP A 212 -6.28 19.25 38.48
CA TRP A 212 -5.58 18.17 37.77
C TRP A 212 -5.80 16.81 38.42
N ILE A 213 -6.19 16.78 39.69
CA ILE A 213 -6.55 15.56 40.42
C ILE A 213 -8.06 15.34 40.32
N ALA A 214 -8.85 16.40 40.56
CA ALA A 214 -10.31 16.29 40.57
C ALA A 214 -10.91 15.98 39.19
N ALA A 215 -10.35 16.52 38.09
CA ALA A 215 -10.86 16.26 36.75
C ALA A 215 -10.72 14.78 36.33
N PRO A 216 -9.53 14.15 36.41
CA PRO A 216 -9.40 12.72 36.13
C PRO A 216 -10.22 11.85 37.07
N ALA A 217 -10.29 12.18 38.36
CA ALA A 217 -11.10 11.43 39.32
C ALA A 217 -12.59 11.44 38.95
N LEU A 218 -13.13 12.61 38.56
CA LEU A 218 -14.51 12.72 38.09
C LEU A 218 -14.74 11.91 36.81
N LEU A 219 -13.80 11.93 35.86
CA LEU A 219 -13.89 11.14 34.62
C LEU A 219 -13.88 9.63 34.90
N ILE A 220 -13.05 9.16 35.83
CA ILE A 220 -13.01 7.75 36.25
C ILE A 220 -14.37 7.34 36.84
N VAL A 221 -14.95 8.18 37.70
CA VAL A 221 -16.28 7.92 38.28
C VAL A 221 -17.37 7.94 37.20
N ASP A 222 -17.36 8.90 36.29
CA ASP A 222 -18.31 9.02 35.18
C ASP A 222 -18.29 7.76 34.29
N MET A 223 -17.10 7.33 33.87
CA MET A 223 -16.93 6.12 33.07
C MET A 223 -17.28 4.84 33.84
N ALA A 224 -16.96 4.75 35.13
CA ALA A 224 -17.34 3.60 35.96
C ALA A 224 -18.87 3.51 36.13
N LEU A 225 -19.58 4.63 36.24
CA LEU A 225 -21.04 4.65 36.30
C LEU A 225 -21.69 4.28 34.96
N ALA A 226 -21.09 4.70 33.85
CA ALA A 226 -21.60 4.40 32.51
C ALA A 226 -21.36 2.95 32.08
N TYR A 227 -20.20 2.37 32.42
CA TYR A 227 -19.75 1.09 31.86
C TYR A 227 -19.43 0.00 32.89
N GLY A 228 -19.47 0.29 34.19
CA GLY A 228 -19.08 -0.68 35.23
C GLY A 228 -19.90 -1.96 35.26
N GLY A 229 -21.14 -1.94 34.75
CA GLY A 229 -21.99 -3.14 34.61
C GLY A 229 -21.96 -3.77 33.21
N LEU A 230 -21.23 -3.19 32.25
CA LEU A 230 -21.19 -3.58 30.84
C LEU A 230 -20.00 -4.49 30.51
N TYR A 231 -19.17 -4.81 31.50
CA TYR A 231 -18.16 -5.87 31.42
C TYR A 231 -18.73 -7.15 32.03
N PRO A 232 -19.54 -7.96 31.30
CA PRO A 232 -19.72 -9.32 31.69
C PRO A 232 -18.37 -10.01 31.48
N ALA A 233 -17.61 -10.19 32.56
CA ALA A 233 -16.56 -11.21 32.56
C ALA A 233 -17.28 -12.56 32.53
N ASN A 234 -17.80 -12.93 31.36
CA ASN A 234 -18.28 -14.29 31.11
C ASN A 234 -17.09 -15.23 31.27
N ASP A 235 -17.32 -16.40 31.86
CA ASP A 235 -16.28 -17.40 32.02
C ASP A 235 -15.77 -17.83 30.64
N PRO A 236 -14.48 -17.63 30.30
CA PRO A 236 -13.93 -18.07 29.03
C PRO A 236 -14.11 -19.58 28.79
N ALA A 237 -14.25 -20.38 29.85
CA ALA A 237 -14.53 -21.82 29.74
C ALA A 237 -15.83 -22.14 29.00
N LEU A 238 -16.76 -21.17 28.86
CA LEU A 238 -17.96 -21.33 28.03
C LEU A 238 -17.65 -21.49 26.54
N LEU A 239 -16.46 -21.07 26.07
CA LEU A 239 -16.00 -21.31 24.69
C LEU A 239 -15.47 -22.73 24.48
N ASP A 240 -15.11 -23.43 25.56
CA ASP A 240 -14.62 -24.81 25.51
C ASP A 240 -15.77 -25.83 25.47
N VAL A 241 -17.02 -25.38 25.65
CA VAL A 241 -18.21 -26.25 25.61
C VAL A 241 -18.55 -26.57 24.16
N GLN A 242 -18.40 -27.83 23.79
CA GLN A 242 -18.82 -28.37 22.49
C GLN A 242 -19.99 -29.36 22.69
N PRO A 243 -21.20 -29.06 22.21
CA PRO A 243 -22.32 -29.99 22.23
C PRO A 243 -22.03 -31.26 21.43
N GLU A 244 -22.60 -32.41 21.84
CA GLU A 244 -22.42 -33.69 21.15
C GLU A 244 -22.88 -33.65 19.68
N SER A 245 -23.96 -32.92 19.39
CA SER A 245 -24.45 -32.68 18.03
C SER A 245 -23.43 -31.95 17.15
N ILE A 246 -22.69 -30.99 17.71
CA ILE A 246 -21.63 -30.25 17.01
C ILE A 246 -20.36 -31.09 16.87
N ALA A 247 -20.02 -31.88 17.90
CA ALA A 247 -18.92 -32.85 17.82
C ALA A 247 -19.17 -33.88 16.71
N TRP A 248 -20.39 -34.41 16.63
CA TRP A 248 -20.81 -35.33 15.57
C TRP A 248 -20.65 -34.69 14.19
N LEU A 249 -21.13 -33.45 13.98
CA LEU A 249 -20.96 -32.74 12.71
C LEU A 249 -19.49 -32.52 12.35
N ALA A 250 -18.65 -32.14 13.33
CA ALA A 250 -17.22 -31.92 13.12
C ALA A 250 -16.49 -33.22 12.72
N ASP A 251 -16.84 -34.35 13.33
CA ASP A 251 -16.28 -35.66 13.00
C ASP A 251 -16.64 -36.14 11.58
N HIS A 252 -17.70 -35.59 10.98
CA HIS A 252 -18.19 -35.91 9.63
C HIS A 252 -17.89 -34.83 8.59
N TYR A 253 -17.08 -33.82 8.93
CA TYR A 253 -16.66 -32.77 8.00
C TYR A 253 -15.31 -33.11 7.34
N ASP A 254 -15.30 -33.19 6.00
CA ASP A 254 -14.09 -33.34 5.20
C ASP A 254 -13.82 -32.04 4.42
N PRO A 255 -12.66 -31.38 4.61
CA PRO A 255 -12.31 -30.18 3.84
C PRO A 255 -12.27 -30.38 2.31
N LEU A 256 -12.08 -31.61 1.82
CA LEU A 256 -12.07 -31.96 0.39
C LEU A 256 -13.44 -32.43 -0.13
N ASP A 257 -14.40 -32.70 0.76
CA ASP A 257 -15.84 -32.84 0.45
C ASP A 257 -16.66 -31.92 1.36
N PRO A 258 -16.51 -30.59 1.22
CA PRO A 258 -17.14 -29.66 2.14
C PRO A 258 -18.66 -29.68 1.94
N TRP A 259 -19.40 -29.45 3.02
CA TRP A 259 -20.85 -29.32 2.99
C TRP A 259 -21.28 -28.19 3.92
N ARG A 260 -22.51 -27.71 3.75
CA ARG A 260 -23.14 -26.71 4.62
C ARG A 260 -24.21 -27.33 5.50
N TYR A 261 -24.44 -26.73 6.66
CA TYR A 261 -25.64 -26.99 7.47
C TYR A 261 -26.56 -25.76 7.50
N ILE A 262 -27.81 -25.96 7.91
CA ILE A 262 -28.74 -24.89 8.23
C ILE A 262 -29.72 -25.31 9.34
N ALA A 263 -30.22 -24.36 10.12
CA ALA A 263 -31.28 -24.61 11.09
C ALA A 263 -32.67 -24.61 10.41
N TYR A 264 -33.58 -25.45 10.88
CA TYR A 264 -35.00 -25.42 10.54
C TYR A 264 -35.85 -25.25 11.79
N GLU A 265 -36.56 -24.13 11.95
CA GLU A 265 -37.13 -23.74 13.24
C GLU A 265 -38.36 -22.83 13.16
N GLU A 266 -39.04 -22.65 14.30
CA GLU A 266 -40.03 -21.59 14.45
C GLU A 266 -39.35 -20.21 14.56
N PRO A 267 -39.96 -19.13 14.04
CA PRO A 267 -39.39 -17.79 14.15
C PRO A 267 -39.07 -17.40 15.60
N GLY A 268 -37.79 -17.15 15.89
CA GLY A 268 -37.30 -16.77 17.22
C GLY A 268 -36.95 -17.92 18.16
N ALA A 269 -36.90 -19.16 17.68
CA ALA A 269 -36.46 -20.31 18.48
C ALA A 269 -34.93 -20.31 18.71
N ASP A 270 -34.14 -19.78 17.78
CA ASP A 270 -32.67 -19.70 17.83
C ASP A 270 -31.99 -21.05 18.19
N THR A 271 -32.48 -22.15 17.60
CA THR A 271 -32.04 -23.55 17.78
C THR A 271 -30.53 -23.68 17.68
N ILE A 272 -29.96 -23.01 16.68
CA ILE A 272 -28.54 -22.72 16.59
C ILE A 272 -28.37 -21.34 15.97
N ASN A 273 -27.75 -20.42 16.70
CA ASN A 273 -27.52 -19.09 16.16
C ASN A 273 -26.54 -19.14 14.98
N SER A 274 -26.81 -18.32 13.97
CA SER A 274 -25.94 -18.15 12.80
C SER A 274 -24.49 -17.87 13.25
N ASN A 275 -23.51 -18.42 12.54
CA ASN A 275 -22.06 -18.38 12.83
C ASN A 275 -21.54 -19.12 14.06
N ILE A 276 -22.36 -19.76 14.90
CA ILE A 276 -21.80 -20.53 16.03
C ILE A 276 -20.91 -21.68 15.50
N GLY A 277 -21.29 -22.30 14.38
CA GLY A 277 -20.52 -23.37 13.75
C GLY A 277 -19.10 -22.96 13.31
N TRP A 278 -18.83 -21.67 13.11
CA TRP A 278 -17.50 -21.18 12.72
C TRP A 278 -16.41 -21.53 13.74
N LEU A 279 -16.73 -21.54 15.03
CA LEU A 279 -15.79 -21.95 16.09
C LEU A 279 -15.28 -23.38 15.92
N HIS A 280 -16.05 -24.22 15.22
CA HIS A 280 -15.77 -25.63 14.97
C HIS A 280 -15.41 -25.91 13.51
N GLY A 281 -15.22 -24.88 12.68
CA GLY A 281 -14.91 -25.02 11.26
C GLY A 281 -16.08 -25.50 10.39
N LEU A 282 -17.32 -25.45 10.90
CA LEU A 282 -18.53 -25.86 10.17
C LEU A 282 -19.08 -24.70 9.34
N GLU A 283 -19.50 -24.99 8.10
CA GLU A 283 -20.05 -23.99 7.18
C GLU A 283 -21.59 -23.85 7.34
N ASP A 284 -22.06 -22.65 7.66
CA ASP A 284 -23.48 -22.32 7.83
C ASP A 284 -24.02 -21.60 6.59
N ALA A 285 -25.15 -22.05 6.04
CA ALA A 285 -25.82 -21.38 4.92
C ALA A 285 -26.55 -20.08 5.33
N ALA A 286 -26.95 -19.94 6.60
CA ALA A 286 -27.71 -18.81 7.16
C ALA A 286 -26.84 -17.74 7.87
N GLY A 287 -25.53 -17.70 7.60
CA GLY A 287 -24.54 -16.90 8.36
C GLY A 287 -24.88 -15.43 8.72
N TYR A 288 -24.14 -14.90 9.71
CA TYR A 288 -24.24 -13.56 10.26
C TYR A 288 -23.02 -12.70 9.88
N ASP A 289 -23.12 -11.84 8.88
CA ASP A 289 -22.04 -10.90 8.55
C ASP A 289 -22.62 -9.53 8.21
N SER A 290 -21.96 -8.47 8.69
CA SER A 290 -22.23 -7.08 8.33
C SER A 290 -21.99 -6.75 6.84
N LEU A 291 -21.46 -7.70 6.06
CA LEU A 291 -21.08 -7.62 4.66
C LEU A 291 -21.58 -8.85 3.87
N LEU A 292 -22.85 -9.23 4.01
CA LEU A 292 -23.45 -10.21 3.10
C LEU A 292 -23.69 -9.60 1.72
N LEU A 293 -23.33 -10.32 0.65
CA LEU A 293 -23.60 -9.87 -0.71
C LEU A 293 -25.10 -9.82 -0.97
N GLY A 294 -25.55 -8.76 -1.65
CA GLY A 294 -26.95 -8.63 -2.04
C GLY A 294 -27.41 -9.79 -2.91
N SER A 295 -26.53 -10.25 -3.81
CA SER A 295 -26.76 -11.43 -4.65
C SER A 295 -27.01 -12.72 -3.87
N TYR A 296 -26.31 -12.92 -2.76
CA TYR A 296 -26.49 -14.10 -1.91
C TYR A 296 -27.82 -14.01 -1.16
N ALA A 297 -28.16 -12.84 -0.62
CA ALA A 297 -29.47 -12.63 0.00
C ALA A 297 -30.63 -12.79 -1.01
N ASP A 298 -30.46 -12.33 -2.25
CA ASP A 298 -31.42 -12.51 -3.34
C ASP A 298 -31.55 -14.00 -3.72
N PHE A 299 -30.45 -14.75 -3.72
CA PHE A 299 -30.46 -16.20 -3.91
C PHE A 299 -31.19 -16.92 -2.77
N MET A 300 -30.95 -16.55 -1.51
CA MET A 300 -31.66 -17.12 -0.36
C MET A 300 -33.17 -16.82 -0.39
N ARG A 301 -33.61 -15.73 -1.05
CA ARG A 301 -35.04 -15.45 -1.31
C ARG A 301 -35.69 -16.39 -2.32
N VAL A 302 -34.90 -17.10 -3.14
CA VAL A 302 -35.40 -18.18 -3.99
C VAL A 302 -35.93 -19.33 -3.13
N ILE A 303 -35.26 -19.61 -2.00
CA ILE A 303 -35.59 -20.70 -1.07
C ILE A 303 -36.77 -20.27 -0.17
N GLN A 304 -36.67 -19.11 0.49
CA GLN A 304 -37.75 -18.58 1.33
C GLN A 304 -37.64 -17.06 1.54
N PRO A 305 -38.74 -16.37 1.88
CA PRO A 305 -38.70 -14.96 2.29
C PRO A 305 -37.71 -14.71 3.45
N GLN A 306 -36.94 -13.63 3.34
CA GLN A 306 -35.96 -13.24 4.37
C GLN A 306 -36.57 -12.20 5.32
N GLY A 307 -36.68 -12.53 6.61
CA GLY A 307 -37.35 -11.72 7.63
C GLY A 307 -36.46 -11.09 8.71
N ASP A 308 -35.21 -11.53 8.85
CA ASP A 308 -34.27 -11.07 9.88
C ASP A 308 -33.61 -9.73 9.53
N LEU A 309 -32.51 -9.36 10.20
CA LEU A 309 -31.68 -8.20 9.86
C LEU A 309 -31.09 -8.36 8.45
N LEU A 310 -31.88 -7.94 7.45
CA LEU A 310 -31.56 -8.10 6.04
C LEU A 310 -30.18 -7.52 5.72
N TYR A 311 -29.32 -8.34 5.10
CA TYR A 311 -27.90 -8.07 4.77
C TYR A 311 -26.93 -8.03 5.97
N ASN A 312 -27.39 -8.46 7.15
CA ASN A 312 -26.59 -8.67 8.36
C ASN A 312 -26.70 -10.12 8.88
N ARG A 313 -27.85 -10.76 8.66
CA ARG A 313 -28.15 -12.16 8.98
C ARG A 313 -28.98 -12.74 7.84
N ILE A 314 -28.61 -13.89 7.32
CA ILE A 314 -29.52 -14.70 6.50
C ILE A 314 -30.41 -15.49 7.46
N ALA A 315 -31.71 -15.56 7.18
CA ALA A 315 -32.63 -16.28 8.05
C ALA A 315 -32.37 -17.80 8.01
N PRO A 316 -32.50 -18.52 9.14
CA PRO A 316 -32.62 -19.97 9.13
C PRO A 316 -33.90 -20.38 8.40
N LEU A 317 -34.04 -21.65 8.01
CA LEU A 317 -35.28 -22.12 7.38
C LEU A 317 -36.43 -22.07 8.40
N TYR A 318 -37.56 -21.48 8.02
CA TYR A 318 -38.69 -21.35 8.93
C TYR A 318 -39.72 -22.43 8.69
N THR A 319 -40.28 -22.98 9.78
CA THR A 319 -41.38 -23.96 9.74
C THR A 319 -42.63 -23.44 9.04
N ALA A 320 -42.81 -22.11 8.97
CA ALA A 320 -43.86 -21.46 8.20
C ALA A 320 -43.72 -21.61 6.68
N HIS A 321 -42.55 -22.06 6.20
CA HIS A 321 -42.21 -22.26 4.79
C HIS A 321 -41.65 -23.68 4.55
N PRO A 322 -42.46 -24.74 4.71
CA PRO A 322 -41.99 -26.13 4.58
C PRO A 322 -41.44 -26.45 3.17
N ASP A 323 -41.93 -25.77 2.12
CA ASP A 323 -41.43 -25.91 0.75
C ASP A 323 -39.95 -25.53 0.60
N SER A 324 -39.37 -24.80 1.55
CA SER A 324 -37.95 -24.46 1.57
C SER A 324 -37.04 -25.68 1.64
N LEU A 325 -37.47 -26.75 2.33
CA LEU A 325 -36.71 -28.00 2.50
C LEU A 325 -36.58 -28.79 1.19
N VAL A 326 -37.51 -28.64 0.26
CA VAL A 326 -37.49 -29.35 -1.03
C VAL A 326 -37.08 -28.45 -2.20
N SER A 327 -36.46 -27.29 -1.89
CA SER A 327 -36.02 -26.34 -2.91
C SER A 327 -34.74 -26.83 -3.60
N PRO A 328 -34.70 -26.94 -4.95
CA PRO A 328 -33.47 -27.26 -5.68
C PRO A 328 -32.33 -26.27 -5.43
N ALA A 329 -32.65 -25.03 -5.04
CA ALA A 329 -31.67 -24.02 -4.67
C ALA A 329 -30.99 -24.32 -3.32
N LEU A 330 -31.68 -25.00 -2.39
CA LEU A 330 -31.11 -25.47 -1.13
C LEU A 330 -30.12 -26.61 -1.37
N ASP A 331 -30.49 -27.57 -2.22
CA ASP A 331 -29.60 -28.66 -2.65
C ASP A 331 -28.33 -28.10 -3.29
N LEU A 332 -28.48 -27.14 -4.22
CA LEU A 332 -27.38 -26.49 -4.92
C LEU A 332 -26.42 -25.75 -3.96
N LEU A 333 -26.89 -25.27 -2.80
CA LEU A 333 -26.00 -24.68 -1.79
C LEU A 333 -25.09 -25.72 -1.11
N GLY A 334 -25.30 -27.01 -1.35
CA GLY A 334 -24.61 -28.10 -0.68
C GLY A 334 -25.01 -28.23 0.78
N VAL A 335 -26.27 -27.90 1.12
CA VAL A 335 -26.80 -28.10 2.47
C VAL A 335 -27.09 -29.57 2.68
N ARG A 336 -26.13 -30.27 3.32
CA ARG A 336 -26.21 -31.71 3.62
C ARG A 336 -26.91 -31.99 4.95
N TYR A 337 -26.79 -31.10 5.94
CA TYR A 337 -27.39 -31.33 7.25
C TYR A 337 -28.35 -30.21 7.65
N VAL A 338 -29.55 -30.61 8.10
CA VAL A 338 -30.56 -29.71 8.67
C VAL A 338 -30.72 -30.01 10.15
N ILE A 339 -30.51 -29.00 10.99
CA ILE A 339 -30.58 -29.12 12.45
C ILE A 339 -31.92 -28.55 12.92
N THR A 340 -32.68 -29.31 13.70
CA THR A 340 -34.02 -28.89 14.11
C THR A 340 -34.49 -29.56 15.40
N VAL A 341 -35.42 -28.92 16.10
CA VAL A 341 -36.22 -29.51 17.18
C VAL A 341 -37.56 -30.08 16.69
N THR A 342 -37.89 -29.83 15.42
CA THR A 342 -39.15 -30.23 14.79
C THR A 342 -38.93 -31.50 13.95
N THR A 343 -39.93 -32.37 13.88
CA THR A 343 -39.85 -33.56 13.02
C THR A 343 -39.98 -33.17 11.54
N ILE A 344 -39.06 -33.65 10.70
CA ILE A 344 -39.14 -33.55 9.24
C ILE A 344 -39.62 -34.91 8.69
N ASP A 345 -40.78 -34.91 8.03
CA ASP A 345 -41.38 -36.10 7.40
C ASP A 345 -41.37 -35.93 5.87
N LEU A 346 -40.18 -35.90 5.29
CA LEU A 346 -39.95 -35.72 3.86
C LEU A 346 -38.95 -36.77 3.34
N PRO A 347 -39.20 -37.42 2.19
CA PRO A 347 -38.35 -38.51 1.69
C PRO A 347 -36.84 -38.23 1.52
N PRO A 348 -36.38 -37.02 1.11
CA PRO A 348 -34.94 -36.77 0.96
C PRO A 348 -34.20 -36.56 2.28
N TYR A 349 -34.91 -36.55 3.42
CA TYR A 349 -34.34 -36.25 4.74
C TYR A 349 -34.34 -37.48 5.65
N ASN A 350 -33.16 -37.98 5.99
CA ASN A 350 -33.00 -39.09 6.92
C ASN A 350 -32.44 -38.61 8.26
N PRO A 351 -33.05 -38.98 9.41
CA PRO A 351 -32.47 -38.66 10.71
C PRO A 351 -31.17 -39.45 10.90
N VAL A 352 -30.05 -38.75 11.08
CA VAL A 352 -28.71 -39.33 11.23
C VAL A 352 -28.13 -39.16 12.63
N TYR A 353 -28.66 -38.20 13.39
CA TYR A 353 -28.31 -37.97 14.79
C TYR A 353 -29.51 -37.38 15.53
N SER A 354 -29.68 -37.73 16.82
CA SER A 354 -30.73 -37.18 17.67
C SER A 354 -30.29 -37.25 19.14
N ASP A 355 -30.43 -36.15 19.87
CA ASP A 355 -30.21 -36.06 21.32
C ASP A 355 -31.38 -35.35 22.03
N GLU A 356 -31.21 -34.99 23.31
CA GLU A 356 -32.24 -34.30 24.09
C GLU A 356 -32.52 -32.87 23.60
N ALA A 357 -31.61 -32.27 22.81
CA ALA A 357 -31.71 -30.89 22.35
C ALA A 357 -32.19 -30.79 20.89
N VAL A 358 -31.59 -31.54 19.97
CA VAL A 358 -31.83 -31.41 18.52
C VAL A 358 -31.80 -32.76 17.79
N THR A 359 -32.44 -32.80 16.63
CA THR A 359 -32.29 -33.86 15.62
C THR A 359 -31.61 -33.29 14.38
N ILE A 360 -30.66 -34.04 13.83
CA ILE A 360 -29.96 -33.70 12.58
C ILE A 360 -30.46 -34.63 11.49
N TYR A 361 -30.95 -34.04 10.42
CA TYR A 361 -31.38 -34.74 9.22
C TYR A 361 -30.36 -34.56 8.10
N GLU A 362 -30.01 -35.65 7.43
CA GLU A 362 -29.21 -35.64 6.21
C GLU A 362 -30.11 -35.45 4.98
N ASN A 363 -29.85 -34.40 4.20
CA ASN A 363 -30.38 -34.20 2.86
C ASN A 363 -29.56 -35.03 1.86
N VAL A 364 -30.15 -36.11 1.34
CA VAL A 364 -29.46 -36.98 0.37
C VAL A 364 -29.33 -36.35 -1.03
N ASP A 365 -30.07 -35.27 -1.30
CA ASP A 365 -30.04 -34.57 -2.59
C ASP A 365 -29.03 -33.39 -2.62
N ALA A 366 -28.24 -33.20 -1.54
CA ALA A 366 -27.26 -32.13 -1.43
C ALA A 366 -26.18 -32.20 -2.54
N TYR A 367 -25.99 -31.12 -3.28
CA TYR A 367 -25.00 -31.04 -4.35
C TYR A 367 -23.58 -30.81 -3.81
N PRO A 368 -22.53 -31.33 -4.49
CA PRO A 368 -21.15 -31.04 -4.14
C PRO A 368 -20.82 -29.56 -4.35
N ARG A 369 -19.85 -29.04 -3.58
CA ARG A 369 -19.50 -27.60 -3.58
C ARG A 369 -18.91 -27.14 -4.91
N ALA A 370 -18.29 -28.04 -5.66
CA ALA A 370 -17.77 -27.82 -7.00
C ALA A 370 -18.28 -28.92 -7.94
N PHE A 371 -18.83 -28.52 -9.09
CA PHE A 371 -19.37 -29.46 -10.09
C PHE A 371 -19.33 -28.84 -11.49
N THR A 372 -19.58 -29.67 -12.50
CA THR A 372 -19.53 -29.24 -13.91
C THR A 372 -20.88 -29.34 -14.59
N VAL A 373 -21.18 -28.35 -15.42
CA VAL A 373 -22.40 -28.30 -16.24
C VAL A 373 -22.01 -28.01 -17.69
N PRO A 374 -22.55 -28.72 -18.69
CA PRO A 374 -22.17 -28.49 -20.08
C PRO A 374 -22.50 -27.05 -20.49
N GLN A 375 -21.65 -26.44 -21.33
CA GLN A 375 -21.85 -25.06 -21.76
C GLN A 375 -23.16 -24.89 -22.54
N SER A 376 -23.66 -25.95 -23.19
CA SER A 376 -24.97 -26.00 -23.86
C SER A 376 -26.19 -26.00 -22.92
N ALA A 377 -26.00 -26.01 -21.60
CA ALA A 377 -27.07 -25.81 -20.61
C ALA A 377 -27.06 -24.38 -20.04
N THR A 378 -26.43 -23.43 -20.72
CA THR A 378 -26.44 -22.02 -20.32
C THR A 378 -27.76 -21.37 -20.69
N VAL A 379 -28.43 -20.78 -19.69
CA VAL A 379 -29.65 -20.01 -19.84
C VAL A 379 -29.36 -18.55 -19.53
N PHE A 380 -29.68 -17.67 -20.47
CA PHE A 380 -29.57 -16.24 -20.30
C PHE A 380 -30.92 -15.68 -19.85
N TYR A 381 -30.92 -14.85 -18.81
CA TYR A 381 -32.14 -14.24 -18.28
C TYR A 381 -32.02 -12.72 -18.13
N GLU A 382 -33.16 -12.05 -18.26
CA GLU A 382 -33.34 -10.65 -17.93
C GLU A 382 -34.18 -10.54 -16.64
N GLY A 383 -33.96 -9.51 -15.83
CA GLY A 383 -34.75 -9.28 -14.61
C GLY A 383 -34.19 -9.94 -13.34
N ASP A 384 -35.09 -10.46 -12.49
CA ASP A 384 -34.80 -10.98 -11.14
C ASP A 384 -34.37 -12.45 -11.21
N ILE A 385 -33.31 -12.81 -10.48
CA ILE A 385 -32.84 -14.19 -10.35
C ILE A 385 -33.94 -15.11 -9.79
N GLN A 386 -34.83 -14.59 -8.95
CA GLN A 386 -35.91 -15.37 -8.35
C GLN A 386 -36.88 -15.92 -9.38
N GLU A 387 -37.20 -15.15 -10.42
CA GLU A 387 -38.09 -15.58 -11.49
C GLU A 387 -37.40 -16.63 -12.38
N ALA A 388 -36.14 -16.39 -12.71
CA ALA A 388 -35.34 -17.32 -13.52
C ALA A 388 -35.11 -18.65 -12.79
N ALA A 389 -34.71 -18.63 -11.52
CA ALA A 389 -34.44 -19.83 -10.72
C ALA A 389 -35.71 -20.65 -10.40
N ARG A 390 -36.90 -20.04 -10.47
CA ARG A 390 -38.19 -20.77 -10.38
C ARG A 390 -38.58 -21.42 -11.72
N SER A 391 -38.04 -20.95 -12.83
CA SER A 391 -38.40 -21.40 -14.18
C SER A 391 -37.48 -22.50 -14.72
N TYR A 392 -36.27 -22.62 -14.18
CA TYR A 392 -35.26 -23.60 -14.60
C TYR A 392 -34.63 -24.30 -13.40
N ASP A 393 -34.31 -25.59 -13.52
CA ASP A 393 -33.58 -26.30 -12.47
C ASP A 393 -32.11 -25.84 -12.44
N VAL A 394 -31.76 -25.08 -11.41
CA VAL A 394 -30.43 -24.49 -11.18
C VAL A 394 -29.33 -25.52 -10.96
N ARG A 395 -29.67 -26.80 -10.73
CA ARG A 395 -28.73 -27.92 -10.58
C ARG A 395 -28.22 -28.45 -11.93
N THR A 396 -29.01 -28.26 -12.99
CA THR A 396 -28.71 -28.76 -14.34
C THR A 396 -28.53 -27.66 -15.38
N THR A 397 -28.81 -26.41 -15.02
CA THR A 397 -28.71 -25.24 -15.89
C THR A 397 -27.83 -24.15 -15.28
N VAL A 398 -27.17 -23.36 -16.14
CA VAL A 398 -26.32 -22.24 -15.73
C VAL A 398 -27.01 -20.92 -16.08
N LEU A 399 -27.52 -20.21 -15.08
CA LEU A 399 -28.19 -18.92 -15.28
C LEU A 399 -27.17 -17.77 -15.34
N ILE A 400 -27.17 -17.00 -16.43
CA ILE A 400 -26.31 -15.83 -16.63
C ILE A 400 -27.15 -14.61 -16.99
N LYS A 401 -26.89 -13.48 -16.34
CA LYS A 401 -27.53 -12.19 -16.61
C LYS A 401 -26.81 -11.52 -17.80
N VAL A 402 -27.44 -11.37 -18.99
CA VAL A 402 -27.07 -10.62 -20.25
C VAL A 402 -27.46 -11.37 -21.57
N PHE A 403 -27.68 -10.66 -22.71
CA PHE A 403 -28.24 -11.09 -24.03
C PHE A 403 -27.22 -10.98 -25.22
N PRO A 404 -27.30 -11.69 -26.41
CA PRO A 404 -28.15 -12.82 -26.86
C PRO A 404 -27.35 -14.14 -27.13
N PRO A 405 -27.99 -15.25 -27.61
CA PRO A 405 -29.14 -15.99 -27.09
C PRO A 405 -28.82 -17.48 -26.80
N ALA A 406 -29.82 -18.20 -26.28
CA ALA A 406 -29.82 -19.60 -25.82
C ALA A 406 -29.56 -20.67 -26.90
N VAL A 407 -29.06 -21.84 -26.47
CA VAL A 407 -29.69 -23.14 -26.75
C VAL A 407 -29.60 -23.99 -25.50
N HIS A 408 -30.70 -24.67 -25.19
CA HIS A 408 -30.82 -25.68 -24.16
C HIS A 408 -30.98 -27.03 -24.85
N THR A 409 -29.91 -27.83 -24.82
CA THR A 409 -29.97 -29.29 -24.92
C THR A 409 -28.75 -29.80 -24.17
N PRO A 410 -28.92 -30.35 -22.95
CA PRO A 410 -27.85 -31.09 -22.30
C PRO A 410 -27.47 -32.24 -23.26
N PRO A 411 -26.18 -32.48 -23.54
CA PRO A 411 -25.79 -33.68 -24.25
C PRO A 411 -26.28 -34.88 -23.43
N GLU A 412 -26.97 -35.85 -24.05
CA GLU A 412 -27.48 -37.04 -23.34
C GLU A 412 -26.33 -37.82 -22.65
N ASP A 413 -25.09 -37.66 -23.12
CA ASP A 413 -23.90 -38.36 -22.65
C ASP A 413 -22.84 -37.46 -21.95
N PHE A 414 -23.20 -36.26 -21.47
CA PHE A 414 -22.20 -35.38 -20.81
C PHE A 414 -21.57 -36.06 -19.60
N ARG A 415 -20.24 -36.13 -19.56
CA ARG A 415 -19.46 -36.62 -18.42
C ARG A 415 -18.56 -35.51 -17.91
N GLY A 416 -18.83 -35.09 -16.68
CA GLY A 416 -18.05 -34.08 -15.99
C GLY A 416 -17.82 -34.47 -14.54
N GLU A 417 -16.56 -34.43 -14.12
CA GLU A 417 -16.13 -34.67 -12.74
C GLU A 417 -15.33 -33.46 -12.27
N ALA A 418 -15.58 -33.03 -11.03
CA ALA A 418 -14.81 -32.02 -10.34
C ALA A 418 -14.45 -32.54 -8.95
N THR A 419 -13.18 -32.49 -8.58
CA THR A 419 -12.68 -32.95 -7.28
C THR A 419 -11.82 -31.86 -6.66
N LEU A 420 -12.16 -31.45 -5.44
CA LEU A 420 -11.37 -30.51 -4.66
C LEU A 420 -10.09 -31.20 -4.19
N THR A 421 -8.94 -30.55 -4.41
CA THR A 421 -7.62 -31.05 -3.97
C THR A 421 -6.97 -30.14 -2.92
N VAL A 422 -7.36 -28.87 -2.90
CA VAL A 422 -7.00 -27.90 -1.87
C VAL A 422 -8.22 -27.03 -1.61
N ASN A 423 -8.59 -26.86 -0.35
CA ASN A 423 -9.64 -25.94 0.05
C ASN A 423 -9.16 -25.12 1.25
N THR A 424 -8.70 -23.90 0.97
CA THR A 424 -8.33 -22.92 1.99
C THR A 424 -9.09 -21.63 1.76
N PRO A 425 -9.21 -20.74 2.75
CA PRO A 425 -9.88 -19.45 2.56
C PRO A 425 -9.28 -18.57 1.45
N ALA A 426 -8.01 -18.77 1.09
CA ALA A 426 -7.31 -17.96 0.09
C ALA A 426 -7.24 -18.63 -1.29
N ASP A 427 -7.07 -19.96 -1.31
CA ASP A 427 -6.88 -20.74 -2.52
C ASP A 427 -7.72 -22.01 -2.50
N THR A 428 -8.44 -22.25 -3.61
CA THR A 428 -9.21 -23.46 -3.88
C THR A 428 -8.71 -24.10 -5.16
N TRP A 429 -8.33 -25.38 -5.10
CA TRP A 429 -7.79 -26.13 -6.24
C TRP A 429 -8.75 -27.25 -6.57
N ILE A 430 -9.09 -27.36 -7.84
CA ILE A 430 -10.10 -28.29 -8.33
C ILE A 430 -9.53 -28.99 -9.55
N ASP A 431 -9.41 -30.31 -9.47
CA ASP A 431 -9.12 -31.14 -10.63
C ASP A 431 -10.44 -31.45 -11.34
N VAL A 432 -10.47 -31.19 -12.64
CA VAL A 432 -11.68 -31.26 -13.45
C VAL A 432 -11.42 -32.12 -14.68
N ASN A 433 -12.37 -32.99 -15.01
CA ASN A 433 -12.37 -33.78 -16.23
C ASN A 433 -13.71 -33.63 -16.93
N VAL A 434 -13.73 -33.11 -18.15
CA VAL A 434 -14.96 -32.83 -18.91
C VAL A 434 -14.87 -33.37 -20.33
N SER A 435 -15.94 -34.04 -20.77
CA SER A 435 -16.07 -34.59 -22.13
C SER A 435 -16.37 -33.56 -23.20
N ASP A 436 -16.88 -32.39 -22.80
CA ASP A 436 -17.31 -31.31 -23.68
C ASP A 436 -16.98 -29.95 -23.04
N PRO A 437 -16.97 -28.84 -23.79
CA PRO A 437 -16.89 -27.50 -23.22
C PRO A 437 -17.93 -27.31 -22.11
N ALA A 438 -17.47 -26.93 -20.92
CA ALA A 438 -18.28 -26.93 -19.71
C ALA A 438 -17.99 -25.73 -18.81
N TRP A 439 -18.95 -25.45 -17.95
CA TRP A 439 -18.77 -24.60 -16.79
C TRP A 439 -18.32 -25.45 -15.61
N LEU A 440 -17.21 -25.08 -14.98
CA LEU A 440 -16.97 -25.41 -13.58
C LEU A 440 -17.72 -24.40 -12.73
N ILE A 441 -18.69 -24.87 -11.96
CA ILE A 441 -19.44 -24.08 -10.98
C ILE A 441 -18.88 -24.39 -9.60
N VAL A 442 -18.52 -23.33 -8.88
CA VAL A 442 -18.14 -23.40 -7.47
C VAL A 442 -19.15 -22.59 -6.69
N THR A 443 -19.81 -23.24 -5.73
CA THR A 443 -20.91 -22.67 -4.91
C THR A 443 -20.40 -21.68 -3.85
N GLU A 444 -19.36 -20.95 -4.21
CA GLU A 444 -18.79 -19.80 -3.52
C GLU A 444 -19.30 -18.51 -4.14
N ASN A 445 -19.39 -17.45 -3.34
CA ASN A 445 -19.87 -16.18 -3.84
C ASN A 445 -18.89 -15.55 -4.84
N ALA A 446 -19.40 -15.17 -6.01
CA ALA A 446 -18.69 -14.40 -7.01
C ALA A 446 -18.62 -12.94 -6.57
N TYR A 447 -17.40 -12.41 -6.49
CA TYR A 447 -17.11 -11.03 -6.14
C TYR A 447 -15.90 -10.50 -6.93
N PRO A 448 -15.86 -9.22 -7.32
CA PRO A 448 -14.67 -8.65 -7.98
C PRO A 448 -13.40 -8.84 -7.14
N GLY A 449 -12.42 -9.58 -7.68
CA GLY A 449 -11.16 -9.89 -6.99
C GLY A 449 -10.80 -11.37 -7.03
N TRP A 450 -11.77 -12.26 -7.28
CA TRP A 450 -11.51 -13.65 -7.61
C TRP A 450 -10.79 -13.77 -8.95
N ARG A 451 -9.75 -14.61 -8.99
CA ARG A 451 -9.00 -14.96 -10.21
C ARG A 451 -8.97 -16.47 -10.33
N ALA A 452 -9.16 -16.96 -11.55
CA ALA A 452 -9.00 -18.37 -11.86
C ALA A 452 -7.74 -18.55 -12.72
N PHE A 453 -6.97 -19.60 -12.44
CA PHE A 453 -5.86 -20.03 -13.26
C PHE A 453 -6.09 -21.47 -13.67
N VAL A 454 -5.95 -21.75 -14.95
CA VAL A 454 -6.23 -23.07 -15.53
C VAL A 454 -4.94 -23.61 -16.12
N ARG A 455 -4.67 -24.88 -15.86
CA ARG A 455 -3.56 -25.63 -16.47
C ARG A 455 -3.98 -27.07 -16.77
N PRO A 456 -3.35 -27.75 -17.74
CA PRO A 456 -3.55 -29.18 -17.92
C PRO A 456 -3.22 -29.95 -16.63
N LEU A 457 -4.00 -30.97 -16.31
CA LEU A 457 -3.78 -31.80 -15.12
C LEU A 457 -2.37 -32.39 -15.11
N GLY A 458 -1.62 -32.18 -14.02
CA GLY A 458 -0.23 -32.64 -13.86
C GLY A 458 0.85 -31.73 -14.47
N ALA A 459 0.48 -30.62 -15.13
CA ALA A 459 1.45 -29.63 -15.59
C ALA A 459 1.98 -28.75 -14.43
N GLY A 460 3.22 -28.27 -14.54
CA GLY A 460 3.80 -27.34 -13.55
C GLY A 460 3.20 -25.93 -13.60
N ASP A 461 3.46 -25.11 -12.58
CA ASP A 461 2.91 -23.75 -12.40
C ASP A 461 3.18 -22.82 -13.59
N ALA A 462 4.26 -23.04 -14.34
CA ALA A 462 4.60 -22.24 -15.52
C ALA A 462 3.60 -22.38 -16.68
N ALA A 463 2.72 -23.39 -16.65
CA ALA A 463 1.67 -23.61 -17.65
C ALA A 463 0.32 -22.96 -17.28
N GLU A 464 0.24 -22.26 -16.14
CA GLU A 464 -1.00 -21.56 -15.74
C GLU A 464 -1.36 -20.44 -16.71
N VAL A 465 -2.62 -20.44 -17.14
CA VAL A 465 -3.24 -19.35 -17.90
C VAL A 465 -4.40 -18.79 -17.10
N GLU A 466 -4.47 -17.46 -16.97
CA GLU A 466 -5.57 -16.80 -16.27
C GLU A 466 -6.89 -16.99 -17.04
N ALA A 467 -7.90 -17.52 -16.36
CA ALA A 467 -9.27 -17.66 -16.84
C ALA A 467 -10.19 -16.66 -16.13
N LYS A 468 -11.23 -16.21 -16.84
CA LYS A 468 -12.20 -15.26 -16.30
C LYS A 468 -13.18 -15.97 -15.38
N VAL A 469 -13.31 -15.46 -14.14
CA VAL A 469 -14.40 -15.82 -13.22
C VAL A 469 -15.65 -15.04 -13.61
N VAL A 470 -16.76 -15.75 -13.80
CA VAL A 470 -18.06 -15.19 -14.17
C VAL A 470 -19.07 -15.50 -13.07
N GLN A 471 -19.96 -14.56 -12.76
CA GLN A 471 -21.07 -14.80 -11.86
C GLN A 471 -22.13 -15.65 -12.56
N VAL A 472 -22.49 -16.78 -11.97
CA VAL A 472 -23.50 -17.73 -12.46
C VAL A 472 -24.54 -18.00 -11.38
N ASN A 473 -25.76 -18.39 -11.76
CA ASN A 473 -26.87 -18.68 -10.84
C ASN A 473 -27.15 -17.53 -9.86
N GLY A 474 -26.93 -16.30 -10.32
CA GLY A 474 -27.16 -15.08 -9.56
C GLY A 474 -26.13 -14.76 -8.48
N THR A 475 -25.31 -15.70 -7.99
CA THR A 475 -24.30 -15.40 -6.94
C THR A 475 -23.03 -16.25 -6.99
N PHE A 476 -23.00 -17.38 -7.70
CA PHE A 476 -21.88 -18.32 -7.64
C PHE A 476 -20.77 -18.04 -8.65
N GLN A 477 -19.61 -18.66 -8.45
CA GLN A 477 -18.47 -18.57 -9.35
C GLN A 477 -18.57 -19.60 -10.49
N GLY A 478 -18.36 -19.14 -11.72
CA GLY A 478 -18.30 -19.96 -12.92
C GLY A 478 -17.00 -19.74 -13.70
N VAL A 479 -16.31 -20.82 -14.06
CA VAL A 479 -15.11 -20.81 -14.92
C VAL A 479 -15.38 -21.66 -16.15
N ARG A 480 -15.13 -21.11 -17.35
CA ARG A 480 -15.27 -21.86 -18.60
C ARG A 480 -14.04 -22.73 -18.85
N LEU A 481 -14.28 -24.00 -19.15
CA LEU A 481 -13.26 -24.97 -19.49
C LEU A 481 -13.54 -25.56 -20.88
N ALA A 482 -12.48 -25.77 -21.65
CA ALA A 482 -12.56 -26.58 -22.85
C ALA A 482 -12.62 -28.08 -22.48
N GLU A 483 -12.99 -28.93 -23.43
CA GLU A 483 -12.88 -30.39 -23.28
C GLU A 483 -11.46 -30.78 -22.81
N GLY A 484 -11.38 -31.71 -21.84
CA GLY A 484 -10.12 -32.26 -21.35
C GLY A 484 -10.00 -32.33 -19.83
N ARG A 485 -8.76 -32.52 -19.37
CA ARG A 485 -8.41 -32.62 -17.93
C ARG A 485 -7.62 -31.41 -17.49
N TRP A 486 -8.12 -30.74 -16.46
CA TRP A 486 -7.63 -29.45 -16.00
C TRP A 486 -7.43 -29.46 -14.49
N THR A 487 -6.46 -28.69 -14.02
CA THR A 487 -6.42 -28.19 -12.64
C THR A 487 -6.80 -26.72 -12.70
N VAL A 488 -7.83 -26.34 -11.95
CA VAL A 488 -8.30 -24.97 -11.80
C VAL A 488 -7.95 -24.48 -10.41
N ARG A 489 -7.20 -23.39 -10.34
CA ARG A 489 -6.87 -22.69 -9.09
C ARG A 489 -7.66 -21.39 -9.00
N LEU A 490 -8.56 -21.30 -8.04
CA LEU A 490 -9.27 -20.09 -7.67
C LEU A 490 -8.55 -19.42 -6.52
N SER A 491 -8.31 -18.11 -6.64
CA SER A 491 -7.60 -17.33 -5.63
C SER A 491 -8.25 -15.96 -5.48
N TYR A 492 -8.50 -15.53 -4.24
CA TYR A 492 -9.10 -14.24 -3.95
C TYR A 492 -8.03 -13.18 -3.68
N SER A 493 -7.81 -12.26 -4.63
CA SER A 493 -6.84 -11.17 -4.51
C SER A 493 -7.45 -9.84 -4.98
N PRO A 494 -8.32 -9.21 -4.18
CA PRO A 494 -8.99 -7.97 -4.56
C PRO A 494 -8.03 -6.78 -4.60
N ASN A 495 -8.23 -5.88 -5.57
CA ASN A 495 -7.44 -4.65 -5.71
C ASN A 495 -7.60 -3.71 -4.50
N SER A 496 -8.71 -3.80 -3.77
CA SER A 496 -9.00 -2.98 -2.58
C SER A 496 -8.03 -3.24 -1.42
N VAL A 497 -7.60 -4.49 -1.21
CA VAL A 497 -6.62 -4.84 -0.16
C VAL A 497 -5.26 -4.23 -0.48
N TRP A 498 -4.81 -4.36 -1.74
CA TRP A 498 -3.57 -3.76 -2.21
C TRP A 498 -3.60 -2.23 -2.13
N LEU A 499 -4.73 -1.62 -2.51
CA LEU A 499 -4.94 -0.19 -2.39
C LEU A 499 -4.95 0.28 -0.93
N GLY A 500 -5.70 -0.39 -0.06
CA GLY A 500 -5.76 -0.09 1.36
C GLY A 500 -4.37 -0.17 2.00
N GLY A 501 -3.63 -1.25 1.71
CA GLY A 501 -2.24 -1.41 2.14
C GLY A 501 -1.34 -0.28 1.64
N PHE A 502 -1.47 0.12 0.38
CA PHE A 502 -0.70 1.25 -0.17
C PHE A 502 -1.07 2.59 0.48
N VAL A 503 -2.35 2.88 0.70
CA VAL A 503 -2.82 4.10 1.38
C VAL A 503 -2.32 4.15 2.82
N SER A 504 -2.43 3.04 3.56
CA SER A 504 -1.91 2.93 4.93
C SER A 504 -0.39 3.11 4.96
N PHE A 505 0.33 2.54 4.00
CA PHE A 505 1.77 2.73 3.84
C PHE A 505 2.13 4.20 3.56
N MET A 506 1.45 4.85 2.60
CA MET A 506 1.68 6.26 2.27
C MET A 506 1.34 7.20 3.44
N ALA A 507 0.27 6.91 4.18
CA ALA A 507 -0.08 7.64 5.39
C ALA A 507 0.99 7.46 6.49
N GLY A 508 1.45 6.23 6.70
CA GLY A 508 2.54 5.92 7.63
C GLY A 508 3.84 6.64 7.26
N ILE A 509 4.21 6.64 5.98
CA ILE A 509 5.36 7.39 5.46
C ILE A 509 5.18 8.89 5.67
N GLY A 510 3.99 9.44 5.41
CA GLY A 510 3.69 10.84 5.68
C GLY A 510 3.87 11.20 7.16
N LEU A 511 3.44 10.33 8.07
CA LEU A 511 3.66 10.48 9.51
C LEU A 511 5.14 10.43 9.87
N VAL A 512 5.89 9.45 9.36
CA VAL A 512 7.34 9.34 9.59
C VAL A 512 8.08 10.58 9.08
N PHE A 513 7.72 11.07 7.90
CA PHE A 513 8.29 12.29 7.34
C PHE A 513 7.96 13.51 8.20
N ALA A 514 6.69 13.67 8.61
CA ALA A 514 6.25 14.77 9.48
C ALA A 514 6.96 14.74 10.84
N LEU A 515 7.09 13.55 11.45
CA LEU A 515 7.86 13.34 12.68
C LEU A 515 9.34 13.64 12.48
N GLY A 516 9.92 13.26 11.34
CA GLY A 516 11.30 13.60 10.98
C GLY A 516 11.52 15.10 10.85
N VAL A 517 10.59 15.81 10.21
CA VAL A 517 10.61 17.29 10.11
C VAL A 517 10.44 17.93 11.50
N TYR A 518 9.53 17.41 12.32
CA TYR A 518 9.33 17.88 13.69
C TYR A 518 10.59 17.69 14.54
N ALA A 519 11.16 16.48 14.55
CA ALA A 519 12.39 16.16 15.25
C ALA A 519 13.55 17.03 14.75
N TRP A 520 13.67 17.22 13.43
CA TRP A 520 14.66 18.11 12.86
C TRP A 520 14.51 19.55 13.39
N ARG A 521 13.30 20.11 13.38
CA ARG A 521 13.05 21.46 13.92
C ARG A 521 13.27 21.56 15.43
N TYR A 522 13.04 20.47 16.17
CA TYR A 522 13.24 20.42 17.61
C TYR A 522 14.72 20.36 18.00
N PHE A 523 15.50 19.48 17.34
CA PHE A 523 16.92 19.26 17.65
C PHE A 523 17.87 20.22 16.93
N TYR A 524 17.49 20.72 15.74
CA TYR A 524 18.30 21.64 14.94
C TYR A 524 17.75 23.06 15.06
N ARG A 525 18.44 23.91 15.83
CA ARG A 525 18.29 25.37 15.81
C ARG A 525 19.47 25.98 15.07
N GLU A 526 19.19 26.89 14.15
CA GLU A 526 20.20 27.68 13.46
C GLU A 526 20.82 28.64 14.48
N SER A 527 21.92 28.23 15.12
CA SER A 527 22.77 29.15 15.88
C SER A 527 23.76 29.79 14.91
N GLU A 528 23.87 31.12 14.91
CA GLU A 528 24.82 31.87 14.07
C GLU A 528 26.28 31.40 14.23
N GLU A 529 26.62 30.75 15.36
CA GLU A 529 27.93 30.18 15.69
C GLU A 529 28.11 28.69 15.31
N GLY A 530 27.32 28.16 14.38
CA GLY A 530 27.51 26.78 13.90
C GLY A 530 28.83 26.59 13.16
N SER A 531 29.76 25.82 13.74
CA SER A 531 31.01 25.34 13.11
C SER A 531 30.77 24.90 11.66
N ALA A 532 31.65 25.32 10.74
CA ALA A 532 31.59 24.96 9.32
C ALA A 532 31.38 23.45 9.09
N ALA A 533 31.94 22.61 9.97
CA ALA A 533 31.75 21.17 9.94
C ALA A 533 30.29 20.73 10.10
N ARG A 534 29.49 21.43 10.92
CA ARG A 534 28.06 21.12 11.15
C ARG A 534 27.20 21.47 9.92
N ARG A 535 27.53 22.56 9.22
CA ARG A 535 26.88 22.94 7.95
C ARG A 535 27.19 21.94 6.83
N VAL A 536 28.46 21.54 6.70
CA VAL A 536 28.88 20.51 5.73
C VAL A 536 28.21 19.17 6.04
N ALA A 537 28.18 18.74 7.30
CA ALA A 537 27.53 17.49 7.70
C ALA A 537 26.01 17.50 7.42
N LYS A 538 25.30 18.60 7.69
CA LYS A 538 23.88 18.77 7.35
C LYS A 538 23.65 18.65 5.84
N ASN A 539 24.42 19.38 5.04
CA ASN A 539 24.25 19.41 3.59
C ASN A 539 24.66 18.10 2.90
N ALA A 540 25.44 17.24 3.56
CA ALA A 540 25.70 15.89 3.10
C ALA A 540 24.65 14.89 3.62
N ILE A 541 24.42 14.80 4.93
CA ILE A 541 23.59 13.75 5.55
C ILE A 541 22.11 13.91 5.20
N THR A 542 21.57 15.13 5.21
CA THR A 542 20.14 15.34 5.00
C THR A 542 19.68 14.86 3.61
N PRO A 543 20.35 15.22 2.50
CA PRO A 543 20.01 14.67 1.19
C PRO A 543 20.23 13.15 1.09
N ILE A 544 21.24 12.58 1.75
CA ILE A 544 21.50 11.13 1.76
C ILE A 544 20.32 10.39 2.37
N VAL A 545 19.92 10.77 3.59
CA VAL A 545 18.81 10.13 4.32
C VAL A 545 17.49 10.27 3.57
N LEU A 546 17.19 11.47 3.05
CA LEU A 546 15.97 11.70 2.29
C LEU A 546 15.97 10.97 0.94
N ASN A 547 17.11 10.84 0.27
CA ASN A 547 17.19 10.01 -0.95
C ASN A 547 16.94 8.53 -0.66
N LEU A 548 17.45 8.00 0.45
CA LEU A 548 17.18 6.62 0.84
C LEU A 548 15.69 6.43 1.18
N PHE A 549 15.10 7.38 1.89
CA PHE A 549 13.67 7.41 2.18
C PHE A 549 12.82 7.43 0.89
N ASN A 550 13.20 8.27 -0.08
CA ASN A 550 12.53 8.36 -1.38
C ASN A 550 12.62 7.06 -2.18
N ARG A 551 13.76 6.38 -2.15
CA ARG A 551 13.91 5.06 -2.78
C ARG A 551 12.95 4.04 -2.16
N GLY A 552 12.72 4.07 -0.85
CA GLY A 552 11.72 3.25 -0.18
C GLY A 552 10.30 3.49 -0.73
N ILE A 553 9.89 4.75 -0.86
CA ILE A 553 8.58 5.12 -1.45
C ILE A 553 8.48 4.64 -2.90
N GLN A 554 9.50 4.90 -3.72
CA GLN A 554 9.53 4.49 -5.12
C GLN A 554 9.47 2.98 -5.27
N PHE A 555 10.11 2.23 -4.36
CA PHE A 555 10.09 0.78 -4.36
C PHE A 555 8.70 0.23 -4.00
N ALA A 556 8.05 0.80 -2.98
CA ALA A 556 6.68 0.44 -2.63
C ALA A 556 5.68 0.79 -3.73
N PHE A 557 5.84 1.95 -4.38
CA PHE A 557 5.04 2.27 -5.55
C PHE A 557 5.29 1.30 -6.72
N ALA A 558 6.54 0.88 -6.92
CA ALA A 558 6.90 -0.14 -7.92
C ALA A 558 6.21 -1.47 -7.68
N ILE A 559 6.07 -1.89 -6.41
CA ILE A 559 5.32 -3.10 -6.04
C ILE A 559 3.90 -3.10 -6.61
N VAL A 560 3.25 -1.94 -6.57
CA VAL A 560 1.86 -1.80 -7.01
C VAL A 560 1.76 -1.59 -8.52
N TYR A 561 2.49 -0.62 -9.08
CA TYR A 561 2.31 -0.29 -10.49
C TYR A 561 2.77 -1.43 -11.42
N LEU A 562 3.80 -2.20 -11.04
CA LEU A 562 4.25 -3.33 -11.87
C LEU A 562 3.19 -4.43 -11.95
N ARG A 563 2.46 -4.69 -10.86
CA ARG A 563 1.38 -5.68 -10.82
C ARG A 563 0.14 -5.22 -11.58
N LEU A 564 -0.19 -3.93 -11.51
CA LEU A 564 -1.33 -3.37 -12.21
C LEU A 564 -1.10 -3.27 -13.73
N LEU A 565 0.12 -2.93 -14.16
CA LEU A 565 0.45 -2.80 -15.58
C LEU A 565 0.81 -4.14 -16.24
N GLY A 566 1.25 -5.12 -15.46
CA GLY A 566 1.87 -6.34 -15.96
C GLY A 566 3.15 -6.09 -16.77
N PRO A 567 3.77 -7.15 -17.33
CA PRO A 567 5.03 -7.04 -18.04
C PRO A 567 5.00 -6.12 -19.27
N VAL A 568 3.93 -6.16 -20.07
CA VAL A 568 3.82 -5.37 -21.31
C VAL A 568 3.72 -3.87 -21.00
N GLY A 569 2.81 -3.47 -20.12
CA GLY A 569 2.65 -2.08 -19.72
C GLY A 569 3.89 -1.55 -18.99
N ALA A 570 4.51 -2.36 -18.14
CA ALA A 570 5.76 -2.00 -17.47
C ALA A 570 6.91 -1.78 -18.46
N GLY A 571 7.02 -2.59 -19.50
CA GLY A 571 8.03 -2.44 -20.55
C GLY A 571 7.84 -1.17 -21.39
N GLN A 572 6.59 -0.92 -21.82
CA GLN A 572 6.24 0.32 -22.54
C GLN A 572 6.54 1.57 -21.70
N TYR A 573 6.20 1.56 -20.40
CA TYR A 573 6.50 2.67 -19.50
C TYR A 573 8.00 2.84 -19.25
N THR A 574 8.72 1.74 -19.04
CA THR A 574 10.19 1.75 -18.86
C THR A 574 10.89 2.36 -20.07
N TYR A 575 10.47 1.97 -21.27
CA TYR A 575 10.97 2.53 -22.50
C TYR A 575 10.68 4.03 -22.60
N ALA A 576 9.45 4.46 -22.35
CA ALA A 576 9.07 5.87 -22.39
C ALA A 576 9.86 6.74 -21.39
N VAL A 577 10.05 6.26 -20.15
CA VAL A 577 10.85 6.93 -19.11
C VAL A 577 12.32 7.02 -19.51
N LEU A 578 12.85 5.99 -20.16
CA LEU A 578 14.24 5.99 -20.62
C LEU A 578 14.48 7.04 -21.71
N ILE A 579 13.60 7.11 -22.71
CA ILE A 579 13.66 8.15 -23.75
C ILE A 579 13.56 9.54 -23.12
N PHE A 580 12.58 9.75 -22.22
CA PHE A 580 12.48 10.99 -21.45
C PHE A 580 13.79 11.34 -20.73
N GLY A 581 14.41 10.38 -20.02
CA GLY A 581 15.64 10.59 -19.27
C GLY A 581 16.81 11.09 -20.14
N TRP A 582 16.92 10.63 -21.38
CA TRP A 582 17.94 11.10 -22.31
C TRP A 582 17.74 12.55 -22.71
N PHE A 583 16.52 12.92 -23.07
CA PHE A 583 16.19 14.32 -23.40
C PHE A 583 16.28 15.23 -22.18
N ASP A 584 16.01 14.70 -20.97
CA ASP A 584 16.17 15.41 -19.70
C ASP A 584 17.63 15.71 -19.37
N ILE A 585 18.56 14.81 -19.73
CA ILE A 585 20.00 15.04 -19.67
C ILE A 585 20.44 16.08 -20.71
N LEU A 586 20.00 15.92 -21.96
CA LEU A 586 20.34 16.83 -23.05
C LEU A 586 19.89 18.26 -22.77
N SER A 587 18.65 18.44 -22.31
CA SER A 587 18.09 19.77 -21.99
C SER A 587 18.73 20.43 -20.77
N ASN A 588 19.17 19.66 -19.76
CA ASN A 588 19.91 20.21 -18.63
C ASN A 588 21.34 20.63 -19.02
N PHE A 589 21.95 19.96 -19.99
CA PHE A 589 23.24 20.30 -20.61
C PHE A 589 24.40 20.54 -19.62
N GLY A 590 24.37 19.91 -18.44
CA GLY A 590 25.36 20.12 -17.36
C GLY A 590 25.33 21.49 -16.68
N LEU A 591 24.29 22.30 -16.98
CA LEU A 591 24.17 23.69 -16.52
C LEU A 591 23.85 23.80 -15.03
N ASP A 592 23.33 22.75 -14.39
CA ASP A 592 23.06 22.70 -12.95
C ASP A 592 24.34 22.74 -12.12
N THR A 593 25.34 21.96 -12.54
CA THR A 593 26.65 21.89 -11.90
C THR A 593 27.41 23.20 -12.10
N LEU A 594 27.33 23.78 -13.31
CA LEU A 594 27.91 25.09 -13.60
C LEU A 594 27.24 26.21 -12.79
N LEU A 595 25.90 26.25 -12.77
CA LEU A 595 25.12 27.21 -11.99
C LEU A 595 25.49 27.14 -10.51
N MET A 596 25.54 25.93 -9.95
CA MET A 596 25.91 25.71 -8.55
C MET A 596 27.31 26.26 -8.25
N ARG A 597 28.29 25.96 -9.11
CA ARG A 597 29.69 26.39 -8.94
C ARG A 597 29.85 27.91 -8.99
N GLU A 598 29.27 28.56 -9.99
CA GLU A 598 29.47 30.00 -10.21
C GLU A 598 28.68 30.85 -9.21
N VAL A 599 27.46 30.43 -8.83
CA VAL A 599 26.69 31.13 -7.79
C VAL A 599 27.28 30.92 -6.39
N ALA A 600 27.92 29.78 -6.12
CA ALA A 600 28.65 29.57 -4.88
C ALA A 600 29.89 30.49 -4.76
N ARG A 601 30.50 30.89 -5.89
CA ARG A 601 31.61 31.84 -5.93
C ARG A 601 31.14 33.29 -5.79
N ASP A 602 30.09 33.67 -6.51
CA ASP A 602 29.50 35.01 -6.47
C ASP A 602 27.97 34.91 -6.36
N LYS A 603 27.49 35.14 -5.13
CA LYS A 603 26.07 35.08 -4.79
C LYS A 603 25.27 36.27 -5.35
N GLU A 604 25.90 37.39 -5.69
CA GLU A 604 25.20 38.55 -6.27
C GLU A 604 24.81 38.29 -7.73
N ALA A 605 25.62 37.49 -8.45
CA ALA A 605 25.33 37.06 -9.82
C ALA A 605 24.24 35.98 -9.93
N ALA A 606 23.64 35.54 -8.82
CA ALA A 606 22.68 34.43 -8.77
C ALA A 606 21.50 34.61 -9.74
N ASN A 607 20.91 35.81 -9.81
CA ASN A 607 19.80 36.09 -10.72
C ASN A 607 20.23 35.95 -12.19
N ARG A 608 21.40 36.51 -12.53
CA ARG A 608 21.94 36.51 -13.90
C ARG A 608 22.20 35.08 -14.37
N TRP A 609 22.81 34.24 -13.53
CA TRP A 609 23.07 32.84 -13.86
C TRP A 609 21.80 31.99 -13.91
N LEU A 610 20.88 32.14 -12.95
CA LEU A 610 19.63 31.36 -12.93
C LEU A 610 18.82 31.59 -14.21
N VAL A 611 18.61 32.85 -14.59
CA VAL A 611 17.77 33.19 -15.75
C VAL A 611 18.43 32.76 -17.05
N ASN A 612 19.72 33.08 -17.26
CA ASN A 612 20.40 32.75 -18.51
C ASN A 612 20.56 31.23 -18.69
N THR A 613 20.89 30.48 -17.64
CA THR A 613 20.95 29.01 -17.76
C THR A 613 19.57 28.41 -18.00
N THR A 614 18.50 28.97 -17.42
CA THR A 614 17.13 28.50 -17.67
C THR A 614 16.69 28.77 -19.11
N ILE A 615 17.03 29.91 -19.69
CA ILE A 615 16.78 30.22 -21.11
C ILE A 615 17.46 29.19 -22.02
N ILE A 616 18.73 28.85 -21.75
CA ILE A 616 19.45 27.82 -22.52
C ILE A 616 18.74 26.46 -22.41
N ARG A 617 18.36 26.03 -21.19
CA ARG A 617 17.67 24.75 -20.98
C ARG A 617 16.38 24.66 -21.78
N LEU A 618 15.56 25.71 -21.74
CA LEU A 618 14.31 25.77 -22.48
C LEU A 618 14.54 25.81 -24.00
N ALA A 619 15.56 26.55 -24.47
CA ALA A 619 15.92 26.57 -25.88
C ALA A 619 16.37 25.18 -26.38
N ILE A 620 17.20 24.47 -25.61
CA ILE A 620 17.63 23.11 -25.94
C ILE A 620 16.44 22.14 -25.90
N ALA A 621 15.52 22.27 -24.94
CA ALA A 621 14.30 21.47 -24.88
C ALA A 621 13.42 21.67 -26.13
N VAL A 622 13.27 22.90 -26.62
CA VAL A 622 12.56 23.19 -27.89
C VAL A 622 13.29 22.58 -29.09
N LEU A 623 14.61 22.77 -29.16
CA LEU A 623 15.45 22.20 -30.22
C LEU A 623 15.51 20.67 -30.19
N GLY A 624 15.19 20.05 -29.05
CA GLY A 624 15.07 18.61 -28.91
C GLY A 624 13.79 18.03 -29.52
N ILE A 625 12.75 18.85 -29.80
CA ILE A 625 11.48 18.35 -30.37
C ILE A 625 11.69 17.71 -31.76
N PRO A 626 12.35 18.37 -32.73
CA PRO A 626 12.67 17.74 -34.02
C PRO A 626 13.50 16.45 -33.85
N LEU A 627 14.43 16.43 -32.89
CA LEU A 627 15.25 15.25 -32.61
C LEU A 627 14.41 14.10 -32.05
N LEU A 628 13.44 14.37 -31.18
CA LEU A 628 12.49 13.37 -30.67
C LEU A 628 11.60 12.84 -31.80
N VAL A 629 11.07 13.72 -32.65
CA VAL A 629 10.26 13.32 -33.81
C VAL A 629 11.08 12.42 -34.75
N ALA A 630 12.32 12.82 -35.05
CA ALA A 630 13.24 12.03 -35.87
C ALA A 630 13.56 10.68 -35.22
N PHE A 631 13.75 10.64 -33.90
CA PHE A 631 14.00 9.40 -33.16
C PHE A 631 12.80 8.45 -33.23
N ILE A 632 11.59 8.93 -32.98
CA ILE A 632 10.36 8.11 -33.07
C ILE A 632 10.14 7.62 -34.50
N ALA A 633 10.36 8.48 -35.50
CA ALA A 633 10.25 8.11 -36.91
C ALA A 633 11.29 7.04 -37.30
N ALA A 634 12.54 7.20 -36.89
CA ALA A 634 13.61 6.23 -37.14
C ALA A 634 13.32 4.89 -36.47
N ARG A 635 12.87 4.87 -35.20
CA ARG A 635 12.45 3.66 -34.50
C ARG A 635 11.33 2.97 -35.29
N ASN A 636 10.27 3.69 -35.65
CA ASN A 636 9.14 3.10 -36.40
C ASN A 636 9.52 2.58 -37.78
N ALA A 637 10.59 3.11 -38.39
CA ALA A 637 11.11 2.62 -39.66
C ALA A 637 12.03 1.39 -39.53
N LEU A 638 12.76 1.28 -38.40
CA LEU A 638 13.74 0.21 -38.17
C LEU A 638 13.16 -1.01 -37.44
N GLY A 639 12.10 -0.84 -36.66
CA GLY A 639 11.47 -1.94 -35.90
C GLY A 639 10.39 -2.68 -36.71
N ASP A 640 10.17 -3.95 -36.37
CA ASP A 640 9.19 -4.82 -37.06
C ASP A 640 7.74 -4.35 -36.92
N SER A 641 7.43 -3.50 -35.93
CA SER A 641 6.10 -2.97 -35.69
C SER A 641 6.14 -1.55 -35.13
N PRO A 642 5.22 -0.64 -35.53
CA PRO A 642 5.13 0.71 -34.97
C PRO A 642 4.94 0.70 -33.45
N LEU A 643 5.42 1.76 -32.79
CA LEU A 643 5.22 1.93 -31.35
C LEU A 643 3.71 2.01 -31.07
N PRO A 644 3.21 1.34 -30.02
CA PRO A 644 1.82 1.50 -29.59
C PRO A 644 1.50 2.97 -29.33
N ALA A 645 0.32 3.43 -29.75
CA ALA A 645 -0.11 4.82 -29.58
C ALA A 645 -0.01 5.28 -28.12
N VAL A 646 -0.37 4.40 -27.19
CA VAL A 646 -0.29 4.62 -25.73
C VAL A 646 1.15 4.95 -25.28
N THR A 647 2.16 4.27 -25.84
CA THR A 647 3.59 4.52 -25.54
C THR A 647 4.05 5.85 -26.11
N VAL A 648 3.65 6.17 -27.35
CA VAL A 648 3.99 7.46 -28.00
C VAL A 648 3.36 8.62 -27.24
N THR A 649 2.09 8.51 -26.83
CA THR A 649 1.42 9.51 -25.99
C THR A 649 2.12 9.68 -24.66
N ALA A 650 2.54 8.60 -23.99
CA ALA A 650 3.30 8.67 -22.74
C ALA A 650 4.64 9.40 -22.92
N ILE A 651 5.38 9.14 -24.02
CA ILE A 651 6.62 9.85 -24.35
C ILE A 651 6.36 11.35 -24.51
N TRP A 652 5.33 11.75 -25.24
CA TRP A 652 4.98 13.16 -25.42
C TRP A 652 4.58 13.85 -24.12
N LEU A 653 3.80 13.20 -23.26
CA LEU A 653 3.41 13.75 -21.96
C LEU A 653 4.62 13.94 -21.03
N LEU A 654 5.53 12.96 -20.98
CA LEU A 654 6.79 13.09 -20.24
C LEU A 654 7.65 14.24 -20.82
N TYR A 655 7.70 14.38 -22.14
CA TYR A 655 8.42 15.47 -22.80
C TYR A 655 7.79 16.84 -22.55
N ILE A 656 6.48 16.95 -22.41
CA ILE A 656 5.83 18.20 -21.94
C ILE A 656 6.25 18.49 -20.50
N GLY A 657 6.26 17.47 -19.63
CA GLY A 657 6.73 17.58 -18.26
C GLY A 657 8.20 18.02 -18.13
N LEU A 658 9.03 17.71 -19.13
CA LEU A 658 10.44 18.11 -19.22
C LEU A 658 10.64 19.63 -19.15
N PHE A 659 9.77 20.42 -19.79
CA PHE A 659 9.86 21.89 -19.77
C PHE A 659 9.81 22.44 -18.35
N ILE A 660 8.95 21.87 -17.51
CA ILE A 660 8.81 22.25 -16.11
C ILE A 660 9.98 21.67 -15.28
N SER A 661 10.34 20.41 -15.54
CA SER A 661 11.45 19.71 -14.86
C SER A 661 12.77 20.47 -14.98
N THR A 662 13.09 21.00 -16.17
CA THR A 662 14.36 21.72 -16.39
C THR A 662 14.45 23.02 -15.59
N VAL A 663 13.33 23.70 -15.35
CA VAL A 663 13.26 24.88 -14.46
C VAL A 663 13.43 24.45 -12.99
N ASN A 664 12.80 23.35 -12.58
CA ASN A 664 12.97 22.78 -11.23
C ASN A 664 14.44 22.48 -10.92
N LYS A 665 15.19 21.96 -11.88
CA LYS A 665 16.64 21.71 -11.75
C LYS A 665 17.44 22.99 -11.57
N GLY A 666 17.11 24.06 -12.30
CA GLY A 666 17.73 25.37 -12.12
C GLY A 666 17.53 25.92 -10.70
N LEU A 667 16.30 25.89 -10.19
CA LEU A 667 15.99 26.29 -8.82
C LEU A 667 16.69 25.38 -7.80
N THR A 668 16.71 24.07 -8.03
CA THR A 668 17.42 23.12 -7.16
C THR A 668 18.91 23.44 -7.07
N GLY A 669 19.57 23.69 -8.22
CA GLY A 669 20.98 24.09 -8.27
C GLY A 669 21.25 25.39 -7.51
N LEU A 670 20.31 26.34 -7.52
CA LEU A 670 20.38 27.56 -6.72
C LEU A 670 20.38 27.26 -5.22
N PHE A 671 19.48 26.40 -4.72
CA PHE A 671 19.46 26.03 -3.30
C PHE A 671 20.76 25.35 -2.86
N TYR A 672 21.33 24.48 -3.70
CA TYR A 672 22.64 23.87 -3.43
C TYR A 672 23.76 24.91 -3.39
N ALA A 673 23.75 25.91 -4.28
CA ALA A 673 24.74 27.00 -4.28
C ALA A 673 24.71 27.85 -2.99
N TYR A 674 23.53 27.99 -2.38
CA TYR A 674 23.34 28.68 -1.10
C TYR A 674 23.51 27.78 0.13
N GLU A 675 23.98 26.54 -0.02
CA GLU A 675 24.17 25.59 1.08
C GLU A 675 22.87 25.27 1.86
N LYS A 676 21.72 25.29 1.16
CA LYS A 676 20.38 25.04 1.70
C LYS A 676 19.79 23.74 1.12
N ALA A 677 20.54 22.64 1.19
CA ALA A 677 20.21 21.37 0.54
C ALA A 677 18.97 20.67 1.13
N GLU A 678 18.57 21.02 2.36
CA GLU A 678 17.38 20.46 3.02
C GLU A 678 16.08 20.80 2.30
N TYR A 679 15.99 21.97 1.66
CA TYR A 679 14.78 22.40 0.95
C TYR A 679 14.52 21.58 -0.31
N PRO A 680 15.46 21.47 -1.28
CA PRO A 680 15.24 20.62 -2.45
C PRO A 680 15.09 19.15 -2.07
N ALA A 681 15.78 18.65 -1.03
CA ALA A 681 15.62 17.27 -0.58
C ALA A 681 14.23 17.00 0.03
N ALA A 682 13.70 17.93 0.83
CA ALA A 682 12.34 17.85 1.37
C ALA A 682 11.28 17.96 0.25
N THR A 683 11.46 18.90 -0.68
CA THR A 683 10.59 19.03 -1.85
C THR A 683 10.60 17.76 -2.70
N GLN A 684 11.76 17.15 -2.96
CA GLN A 684 11.87 15.88 -3.68
C GLN A 684 11.09 14.77 -2.97
N THR A 685 11.06 14.78 -1.64
CA THR A 685 10.29 13.81 -0.84
C THR A 685 8.79 14.00 -1.03
N ILE A 686 8.32 15.26 -0.96
CA ILE A 686 6.93 15.61 -1.25
C ILE A 686 6.56 15.20 -2.69
N SER A 687 7.39 15.53 -3.67
CA SER A 687 7.16 15.16 -5.07
C SER A 687 7.12 13.64 -5.26
N THR A 688 7.99 12.89 -4.58
CA THR A 688 7.98 11.42 -4.64
C THR A 688 6.69 10.85 -4.06
N MET A 689 6.21 11.39 -2.93
CA MET A 689 4.92 11.00 -2.36
C MET A 689 3.75 11.35 -3.30
N LEU A 690 3.79 12.52 -3.95
CA LEU A 690 2.76 12.91 -4.92
C LEU A 690 2.76 12.02 -6.17
N VAL A 691 3.93 11.68 -6.72
CA VAL A 691 4.03 10.74 -7.85
C VAL A 691 3.42 9.40 -7.47
N ALA A 692 3.74 8.86 -6.28
CA ALA A 692 3.23 7.58 -5.83
C ALA A 692 1.69 7.63 -5.62
N SER A 693 1.19 8.65 -4.93
CA SER A 693 -0.24 8.80 -4.64
C SER A 693 -1.07 9.09 -5.88
N LEU A 694 -0.70 10.10 -6.67
CA LEU A 694 -1.43 10.46 -7.90
C LEU A 694 -1.25 9.39 -8.97
N GLY A 695 -0.08 8.75 -9.05
CA GLY A 695 0.18 7.63 -9.95
C GLY A 695 -0.70 6.44 -9.62
N MET A 696 -0.91 6.13 -8.34
CA MET A 696 -1.85 5.09 -7.91
C MET A 696 -3.28 5.44 -8.32
N ILE A 697 -3.73 6.67 -8.07
CA ILE A 697 -5.06 7.13 -8.48
C ILE A 697 -5.23 6.97 -10.00
N ALA A 698 -4.25 7.39 -10.79
CA ALA A 698 -4.29 7.28 -12.24
C ALA A 698 -4.44 5.81 -12.71
N LEU A 699 -3.70 4.89 -12.10
CA LEU A 699 -3.78 3.45 -12.43
C LEU A 699 -5.14 2.85 -12.06
N LEU A 700 -5.71 3.23 -10.92
CA LEU A 700 -7.02 2.77 -10.48
C LEU A 700 -8.15 3.29 -11.36
N LEU A 701 -7.99 4.48 -11.93
CA LEU A 701 -8.91 5.02 -12.95
C LEU A 701 -8.77 4.32 -14.31
N GLY A 702 -7.92 3.30 -14.43
CA GLY A 702 -7.74 2.52 -15.67
C GLY A 702 -6.97 3.26 -16.76
N THR A 703 -6.36 4.41 -16.46
CA THR A 703 -5.65 5.23 -17.46
C THR A 703 -4.27 4.68 -17.87
N GLY A 704 -3.81 3.62 -17.20
CA GLY A 704 -2.57 2.90 -17.51
C GLY A 704 -1.33 3.80 -17.50
N ILE A 705 -0.42 3.56 -18.46
CA ILE A 705 0.86 4.29 -18.55
C ILE A 705 0.69 5.77 -18.95
N VAL A 706 -0.41 6.13 -19.61
CA VAL A 706 -0.70 7.51 -20.04
C VAL A 706 -1.00 8.37 -18.82
N GLY A 707 -1.80 7.85 -17.89
CA GLY A 707 -2.06 8.51 -16.61
C GLY A 707 -0.79 8.72 -15.79
N LEU A 708 0.07 7.69 -15.71
CA LEU A 708 1.37 7.81 -15.04
C LEU A 708 2.25 8.90 -15.67
N ALA A 709 2.25 9.03 -17.00
CA ALA A 709 2.97 10.09 -17.68
C ALA A 709 2.36 11.48 -17.39
N ALA A 710 1.03 11.61 -17.39
CA ALA A 710 0.33 12.86 -17.07
C ALA A 710 0.59 13.34 -15.63
N VAL A 711 0.68 12.41 -14.67
CA VAL A 711 1.01 12.71 -13.27
C VAL A 711 2.35 13.44 -13.16
N SER A 712 3.34 13.11 -14.00
CA SER A 712 4.64 13.79 -13.98
C SER A 712 4.52 15.31 -14.23
N ILE A 713 3.61 15.74 -15.09
CA ILE A 713 3.37 17.16 -15.40
C ILE A 713 2.81 17.86 -14.17
N ILE A 714 1.79 17.27 -13.54
CA ILE A 714 1.12 17.81 -12.34
C ILE A 714 2.13 17.94 -11.21
N VAL A 715 2.91 16.88 -10.95
CA VAL A 715 3.91 16.89 -9.86
C VAL A 715 5.03 17.88 -10.16
N ASN A 716 5.51 17.96 -11.41
CA ASN A 716 6.54 18.95 -11.77
C ASN A 716 6.03 20.38 -11.61
N ALA A 717 4.76 20.65 -11.92
CA ALA A 717 4.14 21.96 -11.72
C ALA A 717 4.02 22.33 -10.24
N ILE A 718 3.59 21.40 -9.39
CA ILE A 718 3.55 21.59 -7.93
C ILE A 718 4.96 21.82 -7.38
N THR A 719 5.93 21.05 -7.85
CA THR A 719 7.35 21.17 -7.48
C THR A 719 7.88 22.57 -7.85
N LEU A 720 7.55 23.06 -9.04
CA LEU A 720 7.94 24.39 -9.50
C LEU A 720 7.31 25.49 -8.64
N ALA A 721 6.01 25.39 -8.36
CA ALA A 721 5.33 26.33 -7.47
C ALA A 721 5.97 26.35 -6.08
N LEU A 722 6.29 25.19 -5.50
CA LEU A 722 6.91 25.08 -4.18
C LEU A 722 8.34 25.64 -4.15
N LEU A 723 9.21 25.21 -5.07
CA LEU A 723 10.59 25.70 -5.15
C LEU A 723 10.63 27.19 -5.52
N GLY A 724 9.73 27.65 -6.40
CA GLY A 724 9.58 29.05 -6.76
C GLY A 724 9.17 29.90 -5.56
N TRP A 725 8.14 29.48 -4.83
CA TRP A 725 7.71 30.15 -3.60
C TRP A 725 8.83 30.19 -2.55
N LEU A 726 9.53 29.09 -2.32
CA LEU A 726 10.68 29.05 -1.40
C LEU A 726 11.82 29.96 -1.87
N THR A 727 12.07 30.05 -3.18
CA THR A 727 13.09 30.96 -3.75
C THR A 727 12.75 32.42 -3.46
N LEU A 728 11.47 32.80 -3.63
CA LEU A 728 10.98 34.15 -3.33
C LEU A 728 11.11 34.51 -1.85
N GLN A 729 10.95 33.53 -0.95
CA GLN A 729 11.05 33.73 0.49
C GLN A 729 12.51 33.76 0.99
N GLN A 730 13.39 32.98 0.38
CA GLN A 730 14.75 32.72 0.90
C GLN A 730 15.85 33.53 0.22
N PHE A 731 15.62 33.97 -1.01
CA PHE A 731 16.65 34.58 -1.84
C PHE A 731 16.18 35.92 -2.44
N PHE A 732 15.65 35.92 -3.66
CA PHE A 732 15.30 37.11 -4.41
C PHE A 732 14.14 36.84 -5.36
N VAL A 733 13.53 37.91 -5.86
CA VAL A 733 12.55 37.86 -6.96
C VAL A 733 13.30 37.76 -8.29
N PRO A 734 13.17 36.67 -9.07
CA PRO A 734 13.86 36.54 -10.34
C PRO A 734 13.48 37.67 -11.31
N ARG A 735 14.49 38.33 -11.89
CA ARG A 735 14.34 39.39 -12.88
C ARG A 735 14.87 38.93 -14.22
N PRO A 736 14.13 39.13 -15.32
CA PRO A 736 14.58 38.74 -16.64
C PRO A 736 15.88 39.49 -16.98
N THR A 737 16.94 38.74 -17.26
CA THR A 737 18.24 39.25 -17.70
C THR A 737 18.71 38.38 -18.86
N PHE A 738 19.01 38.99 -19.99
CA PHE A 738 19.50 38.30 -21.18
C PHE A 738 20.95 38.68 -21.43
N ASP A 739 21.81 37.67 -21.50
CA ASP A 739 23.24 37.83 -21.71
C ASP A 739 23.77 36.73 -22.61
N TRP A 740 23.90 37.06 -23.89
CA TRP A 740 24.38 36.12 -24.91
C TRP A 740 25.82 35.67 -24.69
N GLN A 741 26.69 36.55 -24.19
CA GLN A 741 28.09 36.22 -23.97
C GLN A 741 28.24 35.18 -22.85
N LEU A 742 27.48 35.38 -21.76
CA LEU A 742 27.38 34.39 -20.68
C LEU A 742 26.81 33.06 -21.19
N GLN A 743 25.74 33.08 -21.99
CA GLN A 743 25.12 31.87 -22.52
C GLN A 743 26.09 31.07 -23.39
N ARG A 744 26.83 31.74 -24.28
CA ARG A 744 27.86 31.11 -25.13
C ARG A 744 28.99 30.49 -24.30
N SER A 745 29.49 31.20 -23.29
CA SER A 745 30.54 30.68 -22.39
C SER A 745 30.04 29.47 -21.60
N ALA A 746 28.83 29.58 -21.03
CA ALA A 746 28.22 28.53 -20.23
C ALA A 746 28.00 27.24 -21.05
N MET A 747 27.57 27.34 -22.30
CA MET A 747 27.45 26.17 -23.19
C MET A 747 28.81 25.54 -23.47
N GLY A 748 29.86 26.34 -23.73
CA GLY A 748 31.21 25.82 -23.95
C GLY A 748 31.78 25.07 -22.76
N GLU A 749 31.60 25.62 -21.55
CA GLU A 749 32.08 25.00 -20.31
C GLU A 749 31.26 23.77 -19.88
N SER A 750 29.95 23.76 -20.16
CA SER A 750 29.06 22.67 -19.75
C SER A 750 29.01 21.52 -20.75
N PHE A 751 29.43 21.72 -22.01
CA PHE A 751 29.40 20.68 -23.05
C PHE A 751 30.16 19.38 -22.67
N PRO A 752 31.39 19.43 -22.12
CA PRO A 752 32.07 18.20 -21.68
C PRO A 752 31.34 17.50 -20.53
N LEU A 753 30.71 18.26 -19.62
CA LEU A 753 29.93 17.72 -18.51
C LEU A 753 28.68 16.99 -19.03
N MET A 754 27.99 17.60 -19.99
CA MET A 754 26.84 17.01 -20.68
C MET A 754 27.20 15.70 -21.38
N ILE A 755 28.26 15.70 -22.20
CA ILE A 755 28.68 14.49 -22.93
C ILE A 755 29.06 13.37 -21.95
N ASN A 756 29.81 13.68 -20.90
CA ASN A 756 30.19 12.68 -19.91
C ASN A 756 28.97 12.09 -19.20
N HIS A 757 28.00 12.92 -18.82
CA HIS A 757 26.78 12.45 -18.16
C HIS A 757 25.88 11.64 -19.11
N LEU A 758 25.77 12.06 -20.36
CA LEU A 758 25.03 11.36 -21.41
C LEU A 758 25.65 9.99 -21.69
N LEU A 759 26.96 9.94 -21.96
CA LEU A 759 27.66 8.68 -22.24
C LEU A 759 27.58 7.69 -21.07
N ALA A 760 27.76 8.17 -19.84
CA ALA A 760 27.59 7.33 -18.65
C ALA A 760 26.17 6.77 -18.54
N THR A 761 25.15 7.58 -18.83
CA THR A 761 23.74 7.13 -18.76
C THR A 761 23.39 6.17 -19.89
N LEU A 762 23.85 6.45 -21.12
CA LEU A 762 23.69 5.57 -22.28
C LEU A 762 24.33 4.21 -22.00
N PHE A 763 25.56 4.19 -21.50
CA PHE A 763 26.30 2.96 -21.23
C PHE A 763 25.52 1.95 -20.38
N PHE A 764 24.83 2.41 -19.33
CA PHE A 764 24.09 1.54 -18.40
C PHE A 764 22.68 1.13 -18.86
N ARG A 765 22.14 1.78 -19.91
CA ARG A 765 20.72 1.65 -20.28
C ARG A 765 20.47 1.39 -21.76
N ILE A 766 21.51 1.40 -22.61
CA ILE A 766 21.36 1.27 -24.06
C ILE A 766 20.78 -0.08 -24.48
N ASP A 767 21.08 -1.12 -23.71
CA ASP A 767 20.55 -2.47 -23.84
C ASP A 767 19.03 -2.54 -23.77
N VAL A 768 18.37 -1.72 -22.93
CA VAL A 768 16.90 -1.65 -22.85
C VAL A 768 16.28 -1.21 -24.19
N ILE A 769 16.94 -0.30 -24.92
CA ILE A 769 16.44 0.19 -26.21
C ILE A 769 16.71 -0.80 -27.31
N LEU A 770 17.87 -1.47 -27.27
CA LEU A 770 18.15 -2.54 -28.20
C LEU A 770 17.20 -3.73 -27.99
N LEU A 771 16.84 -4.04 -26.74
CA LEU A 771 15.81 -5.03 -26.44
C LEU A 771 14.44 -4.60 -26.98
N GLU A 772 14.06 -3.32 -26.83
CA GLU A 772 12.80 -2.83 -27.37
C GLU A 772 12.74 -2.93 -28.90
N LEU A 773 13.84 -2.57 -29.57
CA LEU A 773 13.93 -2.59 -31.03
C LEU A 773 13.97 -4.01 -31.60
N LEU A 774 14.68 -4.93 -30.94
CA LEU A 774 14.98 -6.27 -31.47
C LEU A 774 14.06 -7.38 -30.92
N THR A 775 13.21 -7.08 -29.93
CA THR A 775 12.35 -8.08 -29.28
C THR A 775 10.92 -7.55 -29.07
N THR A 776 10.39 -7.56 -27.85
CA THR A 776 9.03 -7.13 -27.52
C THR A 776 9.00 -6.28 -26.26
N ALA A 777 7.95 -5.47 -26.12
CA ALA A 777 7.71 -4.69 -24.91
C ALA A 777 7.61 -5.57 -23.64
N GLN A 778 7.16 -6.82 -23.76
CA GLN A 778 7.12 -7.76 -22.63
C GLN A 778 8.53 -8.08 -22.10
N VAL A 779 9.49 -8.33 -23.01
CA VAL A 779 10.89 -8.59 -22.66
C VAL A 779 11.52 -7.37 -21.99
N VAL A 780 11.24 -6.17 -22.52
CA VAL A 780 11.65 -4.90 -21.91
C VAL A 780 11.08 -4.76 -20.50
N GLY A 781 9.84 -5.20 -20.28
CA GLY A 781 9.23 -5.24 -18.95
C GLY A 781 9.94 -6.19 -18.00
N TRP A 782 10.21 -7.42 -18.45
CA TRP A 782 10.94 -8.39 -17.63
C TRP A 782 12.33 -7.90 -17.23
N TYR A 783 13.04 -7.30 -18.18
CA TYR A 783 14.39 -6.77 -17.97
C TYR A 783 14.38 -5.46 -17.18
N GLY A 784 13.41 -4.59 -17.42
CA GLY A 784 13.28 -3.28 -16.77
C GLY A 784 13.09 -3.36 -15.26
N VAL A 785 12.40 -4.40 -14.76
CA VAL A 785 12.24 -4.64 -13.31
C VAL A 785 13.58 -4.91 -12.62
N VAL A 786 14.53 -5.56 -13.31
CA VAL A 786 15.85 -5.88 -12.75
C VAL A 786 16.58 -4.63 -12.29
N TYR A 787 16.50 -3.54 -13.07
CA TYR A 787 17.14 -2.27 -12.71
C TYR A 787 16.65 -1.71 -11.38
N LYS A 788 15.41 -1.96 -10.96
CA LYS A 788 14.92 -1.46 -9.67
C LYS A 788 15.72 -2.04 -8.50
N TRP A 789 16.08 -3.32 -8.58
CA TRP A 789 16.94 -3.97 -7.59
C TRP A 789 18.39 -3.52 -7.69
N ILE A 790 18.93 -3.45 -8.92
CA ILE A 790 20.31 -3.02 -9.15
C ILE A 790 20.53 -1.58 -8.69
N ASP A 791 19.62 -0.67 -9.04
CA ASP A 791 19.66 0.73 -8.62
C ASP A 791 19.62 0.83 -7.09
N ALA A 792 18.79 0.02 -6.41
CA ALA A 792 18.71 -0.02 -4.96
C ALA A 792 20.01 -0.51 -4.30
N ILE A 793 20.66 -1.54 -4.85
CA ILE A 793 21.94 -2.06 -4.32
C ILE A 793 23.07 -1.05 -4.55
N ASN A 794 23.07 -0.34 -5.68
CA ASN A 794 24.11 0.65 -6.03
C ASN A 794 24.10 1.94 -5.18
N VAL A 795 23.20 2.06 -4.20
CA VAL A 795 23.27 3.10 -3.15
C VAL A 795 24.55 2.99 -2.34
N ILE A 796 24.95 1.76 -2.01
CA ILE A 796 26.09 1.47 -1.13
C ILE A 796 27.40 2.04 -1.67
N PRO A 797 27.83 1.72 -2.91
CA PRO A 797 29.08 2.26 -3.45
C PRO A 797 29.00 3.77 -3.65
N ALA A 798 27.84 4.32 -3.99
CA ALA A 798 27.68 5.76 -4.23
C ALA A 798 28.00 6.58 -2.97
N PHE A 799 27.48 6.20 -1.80
CA PHE A 799 27.81 6.89 -0.55
C PHE A 799 29.23 6.60 -0.09
N PHE A 800 29.71 5.38 -0.29
CA PHE A 800 31.08 5.02 0.06
C PHE A 800 32.11 5.85 -0.73
N THR A 801 31.94 5.98 -2.05
CA THR A 801 32.85 6.76 -2.90
C THR A 801 32.74 8.26 -2.63
N GLN A 802 31.53 8.78 -2.41
CA GLN A 802 31.32 10.18 -2.05
C GLN A 802 32.06 10.56 -0.76
N ALA A 803 32.05 9.70 0.26
CA ALA A 803 32.77 9.92 1.50
C ALA A 803 34.30 9.81 1.34
N LEU A 804 34.78 8.92 0.48
CA LEU A 804 36.21 8.72 0.22
C LEU A 804 36.83 9.78 -0.69
N PHE A 805 36.04 10.41 -1.57
CA PHE A 805 36.56 11.29 -2.60
C PHE A 805 37.48 12.41 -2.08
N PRO A 806 37.12 13.19 -1.04
CA PRO A 806 38.00 14.24 -0.52
C PRO A 806 39.34 13.71 -0.01
N VAL A 807 39.33 12.52 0.63
CA VAL A 807 40.55 11.87 1.14
C VAL A 807 41.45 11.45 -0.01
N MET A 808 40.87 10.82 -1.05
CA MET A 808 41.61 10.37 -2.22
C MET A 808 42.18 11.55 -3.03
N SER A 809 41.45 12.66 -3.17
CA SER A 809 41.94 13.87 -3.84
C SER A 809 43.13 14.51 -3.10
N ARG A 810 43.09 14.58 -1.76
CA ARG A 810 44.22 15.07 -0.97
C ARG A 810 45.44 14.15 -1.11
N GLN A 811 45.25 12.85 -0.96
CA GLN A 811 46.32 11.85 -1.11
C GLN A 811 46.90 11.83 -2.52
N ALA A 812 46.09 12.11 -3.55
CA ALA A 812 46.56 12.26 -4.92
C ALA A 812 47.57 13.41 -5.07
N ALA A 813 47.36 14.54 -4.38
CA ALA A 813 48.28 15.66 -4.42
C ALA A 813 49.54 15.42 -3.56
N GLU A 814 49.38 14.80 -2.39
CA GLU A 814 50.42 14.77 -1.35
C GLU A 814 51.23 13.46 -1.31
N ASP A 815 50.60 12.29 -1.44
CA ASP A 815 51.23 10.98 -1.27
C ASP A 815 50.57 9.89 -2.14
N ARG A 816 51.21 9.61 -3.29
CA ARG A 816 50.78 8.59 -4.24
C ARG A 816 50.83 7.17 -3.67
N ALA A 817 51.74 6.88 -2.74
CA ALA A 817 51.87 5.55 -2.14
C ALA A 817 50.73 5.31 -1.14
N LEU A 818 50.38 6.32 -0.36
CA LEU A 818 49.20 6.29 0.51
C LEU A 818 47.91 6.20 -0.31
N LEU A 819 47.77 6.96 -1.41
CA LEU A 819 46.64 6.84 -2.33
C LEU A 819 46.48 5.41 -2.84
N LYS A 820 47.57 4.77 -3.26
CA LYS A 820 47.55 3.37 -3.71
C LYS A 820 47.06 2.42 -2.63
N ARG A 821 47.52 2.58 -1.39
CA ARG A 821 47.10 1.74 -0.25
C ARG A 821 45.62 1.95 0.06
N SER A 822 45.17 3.21 0.14
CA SER A 822 43.76 3.55 0.35
C SER A 822 42.88 2.99 -0.75
N TYR A 823 43.28 3.11 -2.02
CA TYR A 823 42.54 2.56 -3.17
C TYR A 823 42.37 1.04 -3.08
N VAL A 824 43.46 0.30 -2.83
CA VAL A 824 43.41 -1.17 -2.68
C VAL A 824 42.53 -1.57 -1.48
N PHE A 825 42.63 -0.83 -0.37
CA PHE A 825 41.80 -1.06 0.80
C PHE A 825 40.31 -0.81 0.51
N SER A 826 39.97 0.28 -0.16
CA SER A 826 38.60 0.58 -0.61
C SER A 826 38.05 -0.50 -1.54
N VAL A 827 38.86 -1.00 -2.48
CA VAL A 827 38.48 -2.10 -3.36
C VAL A 827 38.23 -3.38 -2.55
N LYS A 828 39.11 -3.75 -1.61
CA LYS A 828 38.89 -4.91 -0.73
C LYS A 828 37.57 -4.80 0.05
N LEU A 829 37.28 -3.64 0.64
CA LEU A 829 36.03 -3.42 1.38
C LEU A 829 34.79 -3.59 0.50
N LEU A 830 34.81 -3.02 -0.71
CA LEU A 830 33.69 -3.16 -1.63
C LEU A 830 33.55 -4.59 -2.14
N THR A 831 34.64 -5.28 -2.48
CA THR A 831 34.60 -6.68 -2.92
C THR A 831 34.14 -7.63 -1.80
N LEU A 832 34.49 -7.34 -0.55
CA LEU A 832 34.01 -8.06 0.64
C LEU A 832 32.48 -8.03 0.74
N LEU A 833 31.86 -6.93 0.31
CA LEU A 833 30.40 -6.76 0.38
C LEU A 833 29.69 -7.16 -0.92
N SER A 834 30.25 -6.83 -2.08
CA SER A 834 29.59 -7.02 -3.38
C SER A 834 29.50 -8.48 -3.81
N LEU A 835 30.52 -9.31 -3.53
CA LEU A 835 30.50 -10.73 -3.89
C LEU A 835 29.42 -11.51 -3.12
N PRO A 836 29.31 -11.43 -1.77
CA PRO A 836 28.18 -12.02 -1.05
C PRO A 836 26.84 -11.48 -1.52
N THR A 837 26.76 -10.17 -1.79
CA THR A 837 25.52 -9.55 -2.30
C THR A 837 25.10 -10.20 -3.62
N ALA A 838 26.02 -10.40 -4.57
CA ALA A 838 25.72 -11.08 -5.83
C ALA A 838 25.19 -12.51 -5.60
N VAL A 839 25.86 -13.30 -4.74
CA VAL A 839 25.42 -14.68 -4.43
C VAL A 839 24.04 -14.71 -3.77
N ILE A 840 23.81 -13.86 -2.77
CA ILE A 840 22.53 -13.77 -2.05
C ILE A 840 21.41 -13.35 -3.01
N THR A 841 21.64 -12.34 -3.85
CA THR A 841 20.66 -11.88 -4.82
C THR A 841 20.39 -12.95 -5.89
N THR A 842 21.40 -13.70 -6.36
CA THR A 842 21.17 -14.83 -7.27
C THR A 842 20.29 -15.91 -6.62
N LEU A 843 20.55 -16.25 -5.37
CA LEU A 843 19.77 -17.24 -4.61
C LEU A 843 18.32 -16.77 -4.39
N LEU A 844 18.13 -15.50 -4.01
CA LEU A 844 16.83 -14.93 -3.68
C LEU A 844 16.09 -14.30 -4.87
N ALA A 845 16.64 -14.32 -6.09
CA ALA A 845 16.07 -13.62 -7.23
C ALA A 845 14.58 -13.96 -7.51
N PRO A 846 14.13 -15.24 -7.45
CA PRO A 846 12.70 -15.55 -7.61
C PRO A 846 11.83 -14.89 -6.53
N LEU A 847 12.28 -14.89 -5.28
CA LEU A 847 11.59 -14.24 -4.16
C LEU A 847 11.56 -12.71 -4.32
N LEU A 848 12.71 -12.11 -4.63
CA LEU A 848 12.86 -10.67 -4.82
C LEU A 848 11.97 -10.15 -5.96
N ILE A 849 11.92 -10.86 -7.08
CA ILE A 849 11.04 -10.52 -8.21
C ILE A 849 9.57 -10.81 -7.88
N GLY A 850 9.25 -11.91 -7.21
CA GLY A 850 7.86 -12.20 -6.78
C GLY A 850 7.30 -11.13 -5.85
N ILE A 851 8.09 -10.67 -4.89
CA ILE A 851 7.73 -9.58 -3.96
C ILE A 851 7.57 -8.25 -4.71
N LEU A 852 8.43 -7.95 -5.68
CA LEU A 852 8.40 -6.67 -6.38
C LEU A 852 7.36 -6.61 -7.50
N ALA A 853 7.24 -7.63 -8.34
CA ALA A 853 6.49 -7.55 -9.58
C ALA A 853 5.37 -8.60 -9.68
N GLY A 854 5.39 -9.64 -8.83
CA GLY A 854 4.41 -10.72 -8.82
C GLY A 854 4.70 -11.85 -9.81
N ALA A 855 3.83 -12.86 -9.81
CA ALA A 855 4.02 -14.10 -10.58
C ALA A 855 4.15 -13.87 -12.09
N ALA A 856 3.49 -12.85 -12.65
CA ALA A 856 3.52 -12.52 -14.08
C ALA A 856 4.93 -12.18 -14.64
N PHE A 857 5.90 -11.90 -13.78
CA PHE A 857 7.29 -11.60 -14.16
C PHE A 857 8.24 -12.80 -13.99
N LEU A 858 7.79 -13.87 -13.33
CA LEU A 858 8.56 -15.10 -13.14
C LEU A 858 8.33 -16.07 -14.31
N PRO A 859 9.35 -16.87 -14.68
CA PRO A 859 10.71 -16.90 -14.13
C PRO A 859 11.67 -15.90 -14.79
N TYR A 860 11.28 -15.25 -15.90
CA TYR A 860 12.20 -14.53 -16.79
C TYR A 860 12.93 -13.36 -16.12
N SER A 861 12.23 -12.52 -15.35
CA SER A 861 12.87 -11.42 -14.60
C SER A 861 13.82 -11.94 -13.51
N ALA A 862 13.54 -13.10 -12.91
CA ALA A 862 14.44 -13.69 -11.93
C ALA A 862 15.74 -14.17 -12.60
N ILE A 863 15.64 -14.84 -13.76
CA ILE A 863 16.82 -15.25 -14.54
C ILE A 863 17.64 -14.03 -14.95
N ALA A 864 16.98 -12.96 -15.43
CA ALA A 864 17.66 -11.71 -15.77
C ALA A 864 18.41 -11.12 -14.57
N LEU A 865 17.79 -11.06 -13.38
CA LEU A 865 18.43 -10.58 -12.15
C LEU A 865 19.59 -11.48 -11.70
N GLN A 866 19.45 -12.80 -11.81
CA GLN A 866 20.49 -13.78 -11.47
C GLN A 866 21.76 -13.58 -12.27
N ILE A 867 21.63 -13.24 -13.56
CA ILE A 867 22.77 -12.95 -14.43
C ILE A 867 23.27 -11.53 -14.16
N PHE A 868 22.39 -10.53 -14.25
CA PHE A 868 22.76 -9.11 -14.21
C PHE A 868 23.48 -8.74 -12.91
N VAL A 869 23.11 -9.32 -11.77
CA VAL A 869 23.71 -8.96 -10.47
C VAL A 869 25.23 -9.21 -10.41
N TRP A 870 25.77 -10.09 -11.25
CA TRP A 870 27.23 -10.29 -11.34
C TRP A 870 27.99 -9.12 -11.98
N SER A 871 27.29 -8.13 -12.52
CA SER A 871 27.89 -6.83 -12.87
C SER A 871 28.28 -6.01 -11.63
N ILE A 872 27.59 -6.20 -10.50
CA ILE A 872 27.75 -5.40 -9.28
C ILE A 872 29.19 -5.46 -8.72
N PRO A 873 29.83 -6.64 -8.55
CA PRO A 873 31.20 -6.69 -8.05
C PRO A 873 32.20 -5.90 -8.89
N LEU A 874 32.08 -5.97 -10.22
CA LEU A 874 32.94 -5.21 -11.15
C LEU A 874 32.58 -3.72 -11.13
N GLY A 875 31.30 -3.39 -11.20
CA GLY A 875 30.78 -2.02 -11.18
C GLY A 875 31.15 -1.25 -9.91
N TRP A 876 31.19 -1.90 -8.75
CA TRP A 876 31.60 -1.28 -7.49
C TRP A 876 33.11 -0.95 -7.48
N ILE A 877 33.94 -1.83 -8.05
CA ILE A 877 35.37 -1.55 -8.24
C ILE A 877 35.53 -0.39 -9.22
N ASN A 878 34.82 -0.42 -10.35
CA ASN A 878 34.82 0.65 -11.34
C ASN A 878 34.36 1.99 -10.74
N SER A 879 33.39 1.98 -9.82
CA SER A 879 32.91 3.17 -9.11
C SER A 879 34.04 3.86 -8.35
N VAL A 880 34.75 3.15 -7.45
CA VAL A 880 35.90 3.74 -6.72
C VAL A 880 37.01 4.17 -7.69
N THR A 881 37.29 3.33 -8.68
CA THR A 881 38.36 3.57 -9.65
C THR A 881 38.12 4.83 -10.47
N ASN A 882 36.87 5.08 -10.87
CA ASN A 882 36.44 6.30 -11.54
C ASN A 882 36.79 7.55 -10.70
N TYR A 883 36.41 7.56 -9.41
CA TYR A 883 36.72 8.68 -8.51
C TYR A 883 38.22 8.87 -8.29
N VAL A 884 39.02 7.80 -8.23
CA VAL A 884 40.48 7.92 -8.17
C VAL A 884 41.02 8.56 -9.45
N ILE A 885 40.55 8.17 -10.64
CA ILE A 885 41.00 8.78 -11.90
C ILE A 885 40.63 10.27 -11.97
N ILE A 886 39.45 10.65 -11.43
CA ILE A 886 39.06 12.06 -11.29
C ILE A 886 40.01 12.79 -10.33
N ALA A 887 40.33 12.22 -9.17
CA ALA A 887 41.29 12.77 -8.21
C ALA A 887 42.73 12.91 -8.79
N LEU A 888 43.04 12.17 -9.86
CA LEU A 888 44.30 12.26 -10.60
C LEU A 888 44.26 13.30 -11.74
N ASP A 889 43.19 14.08 -11.88
CA ASP A 889 42.93 15.04 -12.97
C ASP A 889 42.93 14.42 -14.39
N ARG A 890 42.63 13.12 -14.50
CA ARG A 890 42.64 12.37 -15.77
C ARG A 890 41.27 12.16 -16.40
N GLN A 891 40.32 13.06 -16.11
CA GLN A 891 38.91 12.93 -16.51
C GLN A 891 38.66 12.80 -18.03
N ARG A 892 39.53 13.36 -18.88
CA ARG A 892 39.39 13.23 -20.35
C ARG A 892 39.55 11.78 -20.84
N ILE A 893 40.34 10.98 -20.12
CA ILE A 893 40.57 9.58 -20.47
C ILE A 893 39.34 8.72 -20.09
N LEU A 894 38.62 9.11 -19.03
CA LEU A 894 37.35 8.47 -18.65
C LEU A 894 36.31 8.58 -19.77
N THR A 895 36.21 9.75 -20.41
CA THR A 895 35.30 9.96 -21.53
C THR A 895 35.53 8.91 -22.62
N TRP A 896 36.78 8.71 -23.04
CA TRP A 896 37.12 7.69 -24.04
C TRP A 896 36.86 6.27 -23.56
N ALA A 897 37.09 5.96 -22.28
CA ALA A 897 36.76 4.66 -21.70
C ALA A 897 35.26 4.35 -21.86
N PHE A 898 34.39 5.32 -21.55
CA PHE A 898 32.94 5.17 -21.73
C PHE A 898 32.54 5.09 -23.20
N VAL A 899 33.19 5.82 -24.11
CA VAL A 899 32.93 5.69 -25.56
C VAL A 899 33.23 4.27 -26.03
N PHE A 900 34.42 3.72 -25.70
CA PHE A 900 34.77 2.36 -26.08
C PHE A 900 33.89 1.30 -25.41
N GLY A 901 33.59 1.50 -24.12
CA GLY A 901 32.69 0.62 -23.37
C GLY A 901 31.28 0.59 -23.96
N ALA A 902 30.71 1.74 -24.29
CA ALA A 902 29.39 1.86 -24.89
C ALA A 902 29.39 1.28 -26.32
N GLY A 903 30.43 1.55 -27.11
CA GLY A 903 30.59 0.96 -28.44
C GLY A 903 30.66 -0.57 -28.39
N PHE A 904 31.44 -1.14 -27.46
CA PHE A 904 31.52 -2.58 -27.22
C PHE A 904 30.17 -3.15 -26.78
N ASN A 905 29.46 -2.47 -25.88
CA ASN A 905 28.14 -2.89 -25.41
C ASN A 905 27.12 -2.93 -26.56
N VAL A 906 27.02 -1.86 -27.35
CA VAL A 906 26.10 -1.76 -28.50
C VAL A 906 26.42 -2.82 -29.55
N ALA A 907 27.69 -2.95 -29.94
CA ALA A 907 28.09 -3.94 -30.95
C ALA A 907 27.79 -5.38 -30.49
N GLY A 908 28.13 -5.72 -29.24
CA GLY A 908 27.86 -7.04 -28.68
C GLY A 908 26.36 -7.32 -28.56
N ASN A 909 25.57 -6.34 -28.13
CA ASN A 909 24.12 -6.48 -28.02
C ASN A 909 23.44 -6.65 -29.38
N LEU A 910 23.83 -5.90 -30.41
CA LEU A 910 23.30 -6.07 -31.77
C LEU A 910 23.57 -7.46 -32.35
N ILE A 911 24.69 -8.08 -31.99
CA ILE A 911 25.07 -9.43 -32.45
C ILE A 911 24.37 -10.52 -31.63
N LEU A 912 24.29 -10.37 -30.31
CA LEU A 912 23.90 -11.45 -29.40
C LEU A 912 22.41 -11.43 -29.01
N ILE A 913 21.76 -10.27 -28.92
CA ILE A 913 20.33 -10.17 -28.56
C ILE A 913 19.44 -10.96 -29.55
N PRO A 914 19.62 -10.87 -30.89
CA PRO A 914 18.76 -11.61 -31.81
C PRO A 914 18.81 -13.14 -31.62
N ARG A 915 19.93 -13.66 -31.10
CA ARG A 915 20.13 -15.11 -30.90
C ARG A 915 19.78 -15.59 -29.50
N TYR A 916 20.03 -14.78 -28.48
CA TYR A 916 19.94 -15.20 -27.08
C TYR A 916 19.01 -14.33 -26.22
N ASN A 917 18.39 -13.28 -26.77
CA ASN A 917 17.43 -12.41 -26.09
C ASN A 917 18.01 -11.72 -24.82
N PHE A 918 17.19 -11.42 -23.80
CA PHE A 918 17.59 -10.68 -22.60
C PHE A 918 18.74 -11.29 -21.77
N PRO A 919 18.99 -12.62 -21.72
CA PRO A 919 20.20 -13.16 -21.10
C PRO A 919 21.49 -12.64 -21.73
N ALA A 920 21.52 -12.42 -23.06
CA ALA A 920 22.69 -11.83 -23.71
C ALA A 920 22.89 -10.38 -23.30
N ALA A 921 21.81 -9.59 -23.17
CA ALA A 921 21.89 -8.21 -22.68
C ALA A 921 22.50 -8.16 -21.26
N ALA A 922 22.02 -9.02 -20.36
CA ALA A 922 22.56 -9.12 -19.00
C ALA A 922 24.05 -9.51 -18.99
N ALA A 923 24.45 -10.51 -19.79
CA ALA A 923 25.84 -10.95 -19.89
C ALA A 923 26.75 -9.88 -20.51
N MET A 924 26.26 -9.16 -21.52
CA MET A 924 27.00 -8.06 -22.16
C MET A 924 27.29 -6.93 -21.20
N THR A 925 26.38 -6.62 -20.27
CA THR A 925 26.64 -5.62 -19.22
C THR A 925 27.81 -6.03 -18.31
N ILE A 926 27.91 -7.30 -17.94
CA ILE A 926 29.05 -7.82 -17.15
C ILE A 926 30.37 -7.67 -17.94
N LEU A 927 30.34 -8.04 -19.23
CA LEU A 927 31.52 -7.94 -20.10
C LEU A 927 31.93 -6.48 -20.31
N SER A 928 30.97 -5.57 -20.46
CA SER A 928 31.23 -4.13 -20.56
C SER A 928 31.85 -3.55 -19.29
N GLU A 929 31.41 -3.97 -18.11
CA GLU A 929 32.04 -3.61 -16.83
C GLU A 929 33.47 -4.12 -16.74
N PHE A 930 33.73 -5.34 -17.23
CA PHE A 930 35.07 -5.89 -17.30
C PHE A 930 35.98 -5.09 -18.26
N VAL A 931 35.47 -4.68 -19.42
CA VAL A 931 36.20 -3.82 -20.37
C VAL A 931 36.55 -2.48 -19.74
N LEU A 932 35.61 -1.85 -19.01
CA LEU A 932 35.89 -0.62 -18.27
C LEU A 932 36.95 -0.83 -17.19
N LEU A 933 36.87 -1.93 -16.44
CA LEU A 933 37.86 -2.25 -15.41
C LEU A 933 39.27 -2.41 -16.00
N ALA A 934 39.38 -3.11 -17.13
CA ALA A 934 40.64 -3.27 -17.84
C ALA A 934 41.21 -1.92 -18.29
N PHE A 935 40.36 -1.05 -18.87
CA PHE A 935 40.77 0.27 -19.33
C PHE A 935 41.20 1.16 -18.16
N PHE A 936 40.42 1.21 -17.08
CA PHE A 936 40.75 1.97 -15.88
C PHE A 936 42.04 1.49 -15.24
N TYR A 937 42.27 0.17 -15.18
CA TYR A 937 43.52 -0.38 -14.69
C TYR A 937 44.72 0.06 -15.53
N MET A 938 44.61 0.06 -16.87
CA MET A 938 45.65 0.58 -17.75
C MET A 938 46.00 2.05 -17.46
N VAL A 939 44.98 2.87 -17.17
CA VAL A 939 45.17 4.29 -16.82
C VAL A 939 45.87 4.46 -15.48
N LEU A 940 45.59 3.59 -14.51
CA LEU A 940 46.19 3.63 -13.17
C LEU A 940 47.61 3.07 -13.10
N LEU A 941 48.05 2.26 -14.08
CA LEU A 941 49.41 1.72 -14.13
C LEU A 941 50.47 2.82 -14.15
N ALA A 942 50.24 3.90 -14.88
CA ALA A 942 51.19 5.01 -14.97
C ALA A 942 51.37 5.77 -13.62
N PRO A 943 50.31 6.21 -12.92
CA PRO A 943 50.44 6.95 -11.66
C PRO A 943 50.64 6.10 -10.40
N LEU A 944 50.15 4.85 -10.34
CA LEU A 944 50.18 4.02 -9.12
C LEU A 944 51.05 2.76 -9.26
N GLY A 945 51.54 2.45 -10.47
CA GLY A 945 52.29 1.24 -10.77
C GLY A 945 51.44 -0.04 -10.70
N ARG A 946 52.09 -1.20 -10.81
CA ARG A 946 51.41 -2.51 -10.77
C ARG A 946 50.80 -2.79 -9.40
N ILE A 947 49.58 -3.34 -9.39
CA ILE A 947 48.87 -3.78 -8.18
C ILE A 947 48.77 -5.31 -8.23
N ASN A 948 49.11 -5.98 -7.12
CA ASN A 948 48.96 -7.43 -7.01
C ASN A 948 47.50 -7.78 -6.66
N TRP A 949 46.61 -7.72 -7.66
CA TRP A 949 45.17 -7.99 -7.47
C TRP A 949 44.87 -9.39 -6.96
N VAL A 950 45.59 -10.40 -7.46
CA VAL A 950 45.45 -11.78 -6.99
C VAL A 950 45.74 -11.83 -5.49
N GLY A 951 46.91 -11.31 -5.07
CA GLY A 951 47.30 -11.23 -3.66
C GLY A 951 46.34 -10.43 -2.78
N ALA A 952 45.69 -9.40 -3.33
CA ALA A 952 44.76 -8.55 -2.61
C ALA A 952 43.37 -9.17 -2.43
N LEU A 953 42.86 -9.91 -3.42
CA LEU A 953 41.45 -10.33 -3.48
C LEU A 953 41.21 -11.83 -3.28
N TRP A 954 42.22 -12.70 -3.43
CA TRP A 954 42.00 -14.16 -3.31
C TRP A 954 41.42 -14.57 -1.95
N ARG A 955 41.83 -13.89 -0.86
CA ARG A 955 41.31 -14.11 0.51
C ARG A 955 39.85 -13.70 0.70
N ILE A 956 39.26 -13.04 -0.28
CA ILE A 956 37.84 -12.63 -0.31
C ILE A 956 37.07 -13.47 -1.35
N ALA A 957 37.70 -13.70 -2.51
CA ALA A 957 37.11 -14.47 -3.61
C ALA A 957 36.93 -15.96 -3.26
N VAL A 958 37.88 -16.59 -2.55
CA VAL A 958 37.77 -18.00 -2.15
C VAL A 958 36.58 -18.22 -1.19
N PRO A 959 36.41 -17.42 -0.11
CA PRO A 959 35.19 -17.47 0.72
C PRO A 959 33.90 -17.27 -0.08
N ALA A 960 33.87 -16.31 -1.01
CA ALA A 960 32.69 -16.07 -1.84
C ALA A 960 32.38 -17.24 -2.78
N GLY A 961 33.40 -17.88 -3.34
CA GLY A 961 33.24 -19.10 -4.14
C GLY A 961 32.70 -20.27 -3.31
N ALA A 962 33.21 -20.46 -2.09
CA ALA A 962 32.70 -21.48 -1.16
C ALA A 962 31.25 -21.20 -0.74
N MET A 963 30.91 -19.93 -0.50
CA MET A 963 29.54 -19.47 -0.26
C MET A 963 28.63 -19.79 -1.45
N GLY A 964 29.06 -19.49 -2.69
CA GLY A 964 28.33 -19.80 -3.91
C GLY A 964 28.11 -21.31 -4.12
N ALA A 965 29.13 -22.13 -3.84
CA ALA A 965 29.03 -23.58 -3.90
C ALA A 965 28.03 -24.14 -2.86
N ALA A 966 28.09 -23.65 -1.62
CA ALA A 966 27.13 -24.01 -0.58
C ALA A 966 25.69 -23.61 -0.97
N ALA A 967 25.51 -22.40 -1.51
CA ALA A 967 24.22 -21.93 -1.99
C ALA A 967 23.67 -22.83 -3.11
N TRP A 968 24.50 -23.18 -4.10
CA TRP A 968 24.11 -24.01 -5.23
C TRP A 968 23.71 -25.44 -4.81
N LEU A 969 24.46 -26.05 -3.89
CA LEU A 969 24.18 -27.42 -3.40
C LEU A 969 22.92 -27.50 -2.53
N LEU A 970 22.65 -26.47 -1.72
CA LEU A 970 21.57 -26.50 -0.72
C LEU A 970 20.26 -25.86 -1.21
N ALA A 971 20.31 -25.00 -2.24
CA ALA A 971 19.12 -24.31 -2.76
C ALA A 971 17.98 -25.25 -3.19
N PRO A 972 18.24 -26.41 -3.85
CA PRO A 972 17.18 -27.35 -4.21
C PRO A 972 16.47 -27.99 -3.02
N LEU A 973 17.11 -28.02 -1.83
CA LEU A 973 16.53 -28.59 -0.62
C LEU A 973 15.63 -27.56 0.10
N ASN A 974 16.18 -26.38 0.38
CA ASN A 974 15.47 -25.28 1.01
C ASN A 974 16.26 -23.96 0.89
N VAL A 975 15.64 -22.90 0.35
CA VAL A 975 16.31 -21.62 0.09
C VAL A 975 16.82 -20.92 1.36
N TRP A 976 16.11 -21.05 2.49
CA TRP A 976 16.48 -20.42 3.75
C TRP A 976 17.65 -21.14 4.44
N VAL A 977 17.67 -22.48 4.36
CA VAL A 977 18.81 -23.29 4.82
C VAL A 977 20.06 -22.99 3.98
N ALA A 978 19.89 -22.87 2.65
CA ALA A 978 20.96 -22.48 1.75
C ALA A 978 21.52 -21.10 2.10
N LEU A 979 20.67 -20.10 2.32
CA LEU A 979 21.07 -18.75 2.70
C LEU A 979 21.83 -18.73 4.03
N GLY A 980 21.26 -19.34 5.08
CA GLY A 980 21.87 -19.38 6.41
C GLY A 980 23.23 -20.05 6.40
N THR A 981 23.34 -21.22 5.77
CA THR A 981 24.61 -21.96 5.67
C THR A 981 25.65 -21.19 4.86
N SER A 982 25.26 -20.59 3.74
CA SER A 982 26.16 -19.82 2.87
C SER A 982 26.76 -18.61 3.61
N LEU A 983 25.94 -17.88 4.38
CA LEU A 983 26.40 -16.76 5.20
C LEU A 983 27.40 -17.19 6.28
N VAL A 984 27.13 -18.30 6.97
CA VAL A 984 28.03 -18.87 7.98
C VAL A 984 29.37 -19.29 7.36
N VAL A 985 29.33 -19.99 6.21
CA VAL A 985 30.54 -20.40 5.47
C VAL A 985 31.38 -19.19 5.07
N TYR A 986 30.74 -18.15 4.54
CA TYR A 986 31.42 -16.92 4.15
C TYR A 986 32.10 -16.25 5.36
N ALA A 987 31.35 -16.03 6.44
CA ALA A 987 31.85 -15.38 7.65
C ALA A 987 32.99 -16.16 8.30
N ALA A 988 32.85 -17.49 8.42
CA ALA A 988 33.89 -18.36 8.99
C ALA A 988 35.18 -18.31 8.17
N LEU A 989 35.09 -18.43 6.84
CA LEU A 989 36.27 -18.39 5.98
C LEU A 989 36.94 -17.01 5.93
N ILE A 990 36.17 -15.92 5.98
CA ILE A 990 36.74 -14.56 6.10
C ILE A 990 37.49 -14.39 7.42
N TRP A 991 36.92 -14.89 8.52
CA TRP A 991 37.55 -14.85 9.84
C TRP A 991 38.85 -15.65 9.89
N ILE A 992 38.89 -16.83 9.24
CA ILE A 992 40.07 -17.69 9.13
C ILE A 992 41.16 -17.05 8.24
N LEU A 993 40.78 -16.58 7.04
CA LEU A 993 41.76 -16.12 6.04
C LEU A 993 42.31 -14.72 6.31
N ARG A 994 41.66 -13.92 7.16
CA ARG A 994 42.07 -12.57 7.57
C ARG A 994 42.55 -11.72 6.36
N PRO A 995 41.63 -11.21 5.52
CA PRO A 995 41.97 -10.54 4.26
C PRO A 995 42.66 -9.18 4.43
N PHE A 996 42.60 -8.59 5.63
CA PHE A 996 43.14 -7.26 5.94
C PHE A 996 44.54 -7.34 6.57
N THR A 997 45.43 -6.46 6.11
CA THR A 997 46.76 -6.22 6.67
C THR A 997 46.68 -5.43 7.99
N PRO A 998 47.74 -5.41 8.82
CA PRO A 998 47.72 -4.67 10.10
C PRO A 998 47.39 -3.18 9.93
N PHE A 999 47.86 -2.54 8.86
CA PHE A 999 47.53 -1.16 8.54
C PHE A 999 46.03 -0.97 8.24
N GLU A 1000 45.46 -1.87 7.43
CA GLU A 1000 44.03 -1.85 7.09
C GLU A 1000 43.15 -2.16 8.31
N GLN A 1001 43.61 -3.07 9.18
CA GLN A 1001 42.95 -3.37 10.46
C GLN A 1001 42.95 -2.15 11.38
N GLN A 1002 44.08 -1.43 11.47
CA GLN A 1002 44.16 -0.19 12.24
C GLN A 1002 43.15 0.84 11.75
N GLN A 1003 43.05 1.05 10.43
CA GLN A 1003 42.04 1.93 9.85
C GLN A 1003 40.60 1.48 10.14
N LEU A 1004 40.31 0.17 10.13
CA LEU A 1004 39.01 -0.39 10.51
C LEU A 1004 38.68 -0.14 11.99
N THR A 1005 39.63 -0.42 12.90
CA THR A 1005 39.46 -0.12 14.33
C THR A 1005 39.32 1.36 14.59
N ASP A 1006 39.92 2.20 13.73
CA ASP A 1006 39.83 3.63 13.90
C ASP A 1006 38.43 4.19 13.65
N LEU A 1007 37.63 3.47 12.83
CA LEU A 1007 36.24 3.79 12.52
C LEU A 1007 35.24 3.31 13.60
N LEU A 1008 35.65 2.46 14.53
CA LEU A 1008 34.78 1.93 15.59
C LEU A 1008 34.61 2.94 16.75
N PRO A 1009 33.40 3.09 17.32
CA PRO A 1009 33.18 3.89 18.53
C PRO A 1009 34.12 3.45 19.68
N GLU A 1010 34.57 4.40 20.51
CA GLU A 1010 35.56 4.16 21.57
C GLU A 1010 35.23 2.97 22.49
N ARG A 1011 33.93 2.73 22.74
CA ARG A 1011 33.44 1.60 23.55
C ARG A 1011 33.68 0.23 22.91
N LEU A 1012 33.64 0.14 21.58
CA LEU A 1012 33.91 -1.08 20.79
C LEU A 1012 35.40 -1.25 20.50
N ARG A 1013 36.18 -0.17 20.42
CA ARG A 1013 37.64 -0.23 20.30
C ARG A 1013 38.26 -1.07 21.42
N ARG A 1014 37.79 -0.95 22.66
CA ARG A 1014 38.34 -1.68 23.83
C ARG A 1014 38.06 -3.18 23.81
N THR A 1015 36.99 -3.63 23.17
CA THR A 1015 36.63 -5.06 23.07
C THR A 1015 37.27 -5.75 21.88
N VAL A 1016 37.59 -5.03 20.80
CA VAL A 1016 38.21 -5.60 19.59
C VAL A 1016 39.75 -5.61 19.66
N SER A 1017 40.35 -4.88 20.60
CA SER A 1017 41.81 -4.83 20.80
C SER A 1017 42.35 -5.86 21.82
N CYS A 1018 41.52 -6.79 22.30
CA CYS A 1018 41.93 -7.95 23.10
C CYS A 1018 42.02 -9.22 22.25
#